data_AF-C4JV58-F1
#
_entry.id   AF-C4JV58-F1
#
_cell.length_a   1.000
_cell.length_b   1.000
_cell.length_c   1.000
_cell.angle_alpha   90.00
_cell.angle_beta   90.00
_cell.angle_gamma   90.00
#
_symmetry.space_group_name_H-M   'P 1'
#
loop_
_entity.id
_entity.type
_entity.pdbx_description
1 polymer ?
#
loop_
_entity_poly.entity_id
_entity_poly.type
_entity_poly.pdbx_seq_one_letter_code
_entity_poly.pdbx_strand_id
1 'polypeptide(L)'
;MVVAREKRYRKHTFDLKQRVHEAEYSQLQRPIDPRTKRPIEPAHKFEVNIESDSSSLTKLVIVLYSVFLDYQTKVHKDPEDRWKQSDYKRFLCSGIGRKTVRQGGKEQKLGSYHQCYRLDGQLIAVGVLDMLPHDTCPFSGSQVGEDQMTRPEDNFILPDEEDMSLFDIDMPGVLTLDELKAQVDLDHCRLLVHNSLVEMTDLVGWESSDIKNPHAIKGIIAELAATLGPKSSDAETPRQSKTVRDAKLNRCCPGRHSFLLEILLWLTNMSLDQSASKPSPSVRDIEKDGETQPAVQRTPVQPPKEKDPPLLRFCQSFWHRLATWGVELRGIVPISVDERTDKRAGNVFLLWFTVSCNLLPVITGMVGTLSFGLGLRDASLVIIFFNLLCTIPPAYLSILGPKTGLRQMIQARYTFGIYLVNILVLLNLATVSGFTIIDCVIGGQTLSALNDGGGVSVNVGIAVVAVIALFISFFGYRVLHRYERYGWIPILVSIIIATGCGGKHLSKQADAPPASAPAVLSFGGLIAGFLIPWAALSSDFCTYISPDISSKRIFSYVYLGLFVPTVPLMILGAAIGGAVPNVPDWAKAYKSGSVGGIFAAMLSSAGGFGKFITVLLAFSTLGNIAATIYSITLNFQILLPILVRVPRALFALVFIAIIIPVSIRAAASFFLSLENFIGVIAYWSAAFFSIVTVEHLVFRKGRYGSYDPTIWNVGSALPSGVSALAAGLLSFALVIPCMSQTWYVGPIAKKTGDIGFEVALGLSALLYLPLRAVEVHMRKRL
;
A
#
# COMPACT_ATOMS: atom_id res chain seq x y z
N MET A 1 29.84 13.87 0.01
CA MET A 1 28.74 13.00 -0.48
C MET A 1 27.36 13.38 0.09
N VAL A 2 27.25 13.72 1.38
CA VAL A 2 25.98 14.13 2.03
C VAL A 2 25.35 15.37 1.38
N VAL A 3 26.14 16.41 1.11
CA VAL A 3 25.68 17.68 0.49
C VAL A 3 25.10 17.50 -0.93
N ALA A 4 25.62 16.55 -1.71
CA ALA A 4 25.12 16.26 -3.06
C ALA A 4 23.82 15.45 -3.04
N ARG A 5 23.66 14.57 -2.03
CA ARG A 5 22.41 13.81 -1.78
C ARG A 5 21.31 14.75 -1.29
N GLU A 6 21.67 15.72 -0.46
CA GLU A 6 20.77 16.78 0.04
C GLU A 6 20.30 17.72 -1.08
N LYS A 7 21.21 18.15 -1.97
CA LYS A 7 20.83 18.90 -3.18
C LYS A 7 19.92 18.11 -4.12
N ARG A 8 20.04 16.78 -4.18
CA ARG A 8 19.14 15.90 -4.98
C ARG A 8 17.77 15.73 -4.32
N TYR A 9 17.72 15.65 -2.99
CA TYR A 9 16.47 15.56 -2.21
C TYR A 9 15.67 16.88 -2.28
N ARG A 10 16.37 18.03 -2.19
CA ARG A 10 15.78 19.38 -2.34
C ARG A 10 15.20 19.68 -3.73
N LYS A 11 15.53 18.88 -4.75
CA LYS A 11 15.02 19.03 -6.13
C LYS A 11 13.74 18.23 -6.41
N HIS A 12 13.36 17.28 -5.55
CA HIS A 12 12.22 16.37 -5.78
C HIS A 12 11.14 16.43 -4.69
N THR A 13 11.40 17.12 -3.58
CA THR A 13 10.45 17.26 -2.47
C THR A 13 10.51 18.70 -1.98
N PHE A 14 9.39 19.42 -2.10
CA PHE A 14 9.21 20.77 -1.57
C PHE A 14 8.86 20.66 -0.08
N ASP A 15 9.86 20.77 0.79
CA ASP A 15 9.66 20.87 2.24
C ASP A 15 9.29 22.31 2.60
N LEU A 16 8.00 22.63 2.58
CA LEU A 16 7.51 23.98 2.81
C LEU A 16 7.89 24.50 4.21
N LYS A 17 7.95 23.64 5.23
CA LYS A 17 8.40 24.04 6.57
C LYS A 17 9.84 24.54 6.53
N GLN A 18 10.73 23.79 5.88
CA GLN A 18 12.11 24.23 5.70
C GLN A 18 12.18 25.53 4.88
N ARG A 19 11.38 25.67 3.81
CA ARG A 19 11.42 26.85 2.94
C ARG A 19 10.90 28.13 3.59
N VAL A 20 9.84 28.05 4.40
CA VAL A 20 9.34 29.21 5.16
C VAL A 20 10.38 29.66 6.18
N HIS A 21 11.00 28.73 6.91
CA HIS A 21 12.05 29.07 7.87
C HIS A 21 13.36 29.55 7.18
N GLU A 22 13.65 29.14 5.94
CA GLU A 22 14.77 29.68 5.15
C GLU A 22 14.60 31.17 4.81
N ALA A 23 13.36 31.68 4.75
CA ALA A 23 13.05 33.10 4.51
C ALA A 23 13.14 33.96 5.78
N GLU A 24 13.26 33.35 6.96
CA GLU A 24 13.43 34.11 8.20
C GLU A 24 14.78 34.81 8.23
N TYR A 25 14.79 36.05 8.72
CA TYR A 25 15.99 36.87 8.82
C TYR A 25 17.14 36.18 9.58
N SER A 26 16.81 35.31 10.55
CA SER A 26 17.81 34.55 11.32
C SER A 26 18.51 33.43 10.52
N GLN A 27 17.86 32.91 9.47
CA GLN A 27 18.33 31.78 8.65
C GLN A 27 18.81 32.22 7.26
N LEU A 28 18.46 33.44 6.83
CA LEU A 28 18.86 34.01 5.54
C LEU A 28 20.39 34.04 5.39
N GLN A 29 20.87 33.44 4.30
CA GLN A 29 22.27 33.55 3.91
C GLN A 29 22.54 34.96 3.41
N ARG A 30 23.48 35.67 4.05
CA ARG A 30 23.89 37.04 3.70
C ARG A 30 25.25 37.01 3.02
N PRO A 31 25.31 36.83 1.69
CA PRO A 31 26.57 36.87 0.96
C PRO A 31 27.22 38.25 1.09
N ILE A 32 28.55 38.27 1.09
CA ILE A 32 29.33 39.51 1.18
C ILE A 32 29.43 40.09 -0.23
N ASP A 33 29.03 41.34 -0.38
CA ASP A 33 29.19 42.08 -1.63
C ASP A 33 30.69 42.18 -1.98
N PRO A 34 31.12 41.69 -3.16
CA PRO A 34 32.51 41.73 -3.60
C PRO A 34 33.11 43.14 -3.63
N ARG A 35 32.29 44.17 -3.88
CA ARG A 35 32.73 45.58 -4.01
C ARG A 35 32.75 46.31 -2.68
N THR A 36 31.73 46.17 -1.84
CA THR A 36 31.63 46.91 -0.57
C THR A 36 32.18 46.15 0.64
N LYS A 37 32.50 44.85 0.49
CA LYS A 37 32.97 43.94 1.55
C LYS A 37 32.03 43.84 2.75
N ARG A 38 30.76 44.27 2.60
CA ARG A 38 29.72 44.17 3.62
C ARG A 38 28.71 43.07 3.26
N PRO A 39 28.09 42.41 4.25
CA PRO A 39 26.98 41.50 3.99
C PRO A 39 25.83 42.26 3.32
N ILE A 40 25.25 41.67 2.28
CA ILE A 40 24.06 42.22 1.63
C ILE A 40 22.89 41.99 2.59
N GLU A 41 22.30 43.09 3.05
CA GLU A 41 21.12 43.07 3.90
C GLU A 41 19.85 43.03 3.02
N PRO A 42 18.85 42.19 3.37
CA PRO A 42 17.58 42.15 2.65
C PRO A 42 16.81 43.46 2.83
N ALA A 43 16.02 43.83 1.83
CA ALA A 43 15.18 45.04 1.87
C ALA A 43 14.12 44.97 2.98
N HIS A 44 13.64 43.77 3.30
CA HIS A 44 12.66 43.51 4.35
C HIS A 44 13.12 42.40 5.30
N LYS A 45 12.75 42.51 6.57
CA LYS A 45 13.05 41.52 7.62
C LYS A 45 11.79 40.74 7.97
N PHE A 46 11.78 39.45 7.63
CA PHE A 46 10.72 38.54 8.03
C PHE A 46 11.11 37.76 9.30
N GLU A 47 10.23 37.78 10.30
CA GLU A 47 10.44 37.16 11.60
C GLU A 47 9.19 36.39 12.05
N VAL A 48 9.38 35.21 12.63
CA VAL A 48 8.30 34.38 13.19
C VAL A 48 8.59 34.11 14.66
N ASN A 49 7.70 34.56 15.53
CA ASN A 49 7.84 34.41 16.99
C ASN A 49 6.60 33.77 17.60
N ILE A 50 6.79 32.98 18.65
CA ILE A 50 5.68 32.42 19.44
C ILE A 50 5.51 33.26 20.70
N GLU A 51 4.36 33.91 20.85
CA GLU A 51 4.03 34.77 21.98
C GLU A 51 2.94 34.12 22.87
N SER A 52 3.01 34.39 24.17
CA SER A 52 2.05 33.88 25.17
C SER A 52 1.08 34.99 25.58
N ASP A 53 -0.22 34.72 25.62
CA ASP A 53 -1.29 35.62 26.11
C ASP A 53 -1.12 36.13 27.56
N SER A 54 -0.15 35.64 28.33
CA SER A 54 -0.04 35.99 29.74
C SER A 54 0.75 37.29 29.93
N SER A 55 0.01 38.31 30.34
CA SER A 55 0.43 39.40 31.26
C SER A 55 1.32 40.54 30.76
N SER A 56 1.59 40.65 29.46
CA SER A 56 2.07 41.91 28.89
C SER A 56 1.39 42.16 27.55
N LEU A 57 0.82 43.37 27.38
CA LEU A 57 0.43 44.02 26.12
C LEU A 57 -1.08 44.10 25.82
N THR A 58 -1.74 45.11 26.41
CA THR A 58 -2.88 45.79 25.78
C THR A 58 -2.57 46.16 24.32
N LYS A 59 -1.30 46.48 24.02
CA LYS A 59 -0.79 46.75 22.67
C LYS A 59 -0.83 45.54 21.72
N LEU A 60 -0.56 44.31 22.19
CA LEU A 60 -0.53 43.12 21.33
C LEU A 60 -1.95 42.71 20.98
N VAL A 61 -2.85 42.71 21.96
CA VAL A 61 -4.28 42.44 21.74
C VAL A 61 -4.89 43.46 20.78
N ILE A 62 -4.49 44.73 20.82
CA ILE A 62 -4.96 45.74 19.86
C ILE A 62 -4.42 45.45 18.45
N VAL A 63 -3.14 45.10 18.30
CA VAL A 63 -2.53 44.83 16.98
C VAL A 63 -3.03 43.50 16.38
N LEU A 64 -3.19 42.48 17.22
CA LEU A 64 -3.82 41.21 16.86
C LEU A 64 -5.28 41.42 16.43
N TYR A 65 -6.02 42.23 17.18
CA TYR A 65 -7.40 42.58 16.87
C TYR A 65 -7.51 43.37 15.57
N SER A 66 -6.58 44.28 15.27
CA SER A 66 -6.60 45.00 13.99
C SER A 66 -6.34 44.09 12.80
N VAL A 67 -5.42 43.12 12.91
CA VAL A 67 -5.19 42.12 11.86
C VAL A 67 -6.41 41.20 11.70
N PHE A 68 -7.04 40.79 12.79
CA PHE A 68 -8.27 40.00 12.77
C PHE A 68 -9.44 40.77 12.15
N LEU A 69 -9.64 42.03 12.52
CA LEU A 69 -10.72 42.86 11.99
C LEU A 69 -10.51 43.10 10.50
N ASP A 70 -9.29 43.44 10.07
CA ASP A 70 -8.94 43.58 8.66
C ASP A 70 -9.22 42.29 7.87
N TYR A 71 -8.94 41.12 8.45
CA TYR A 71 -9.27 39.86 7.83
C TYR A 71 -10.79 39.68 7.67
N GLN A 72 -11.56 39.85 8.75
CA GLN A 72 -13.02 39.68 8.70
C GLN A 72 -13.70 40.67 7.75
N THR A 73 -13.25 41.92 7.72
CA THR A 73 -13.88 42.98 6.92
C THR A 73 -13.43 42.94 5.47
N LYS A 74 -12.14 42.71 5.21
CA LYS A 74 -11.59 42.74 3.84
C LYS A 74 -11.82 41.42 3.10
N VAL A 75 -11.63 40.29 3.78
CA VAL A 75 -11.77 38.93 3.22
C VAL A 75 -13.20 38.41 3.33
N HIS A 76 -13.78 38.39 4.54
CA HIS A 76 -15.12 37.83 4.75
C HIS A 76 -16.26 38.82 4.46
N LYS A 77 -15.94 40.09 4.21
CA LYS A 77 -16.92 41.18 3.97
C LYS A 77 -17.90 41.36 5.13
N ASP A 78 -17.49 40.99 6.34
CA ASP A 78 -18.30 41.22 7.52
C ASP A 78 -18.31 42.71 7.90
N PRO A 79 -19.46 43.25 8.34
CA PRO A 79 -19.52 44.63 8.81
C PRO A 79 -18.67 44.79 10.09
N GLU A 80 -17.91 45.88 10.17
CA GLU A 80 -17.01 46.17 11.31
C GLU A 80 -17.75 46.13 12.66
N ASP A 81 -19.02 46.55 12.69
CA ASP A 81 -19.86 46.61 13.88
C ASP A 81 -20.19 45.23 14.47
N ARG A 82 -20.03 44.15 13.68
CA ARG A 82 -20.30 42.77 14.08
C ARG A 82 -19.30 42.24 15.09
N TRP A 83 -18.04 42.65 14.95
CA TRP A 83 -16.93 42.09 15.71
C TRP A 83 -16.49 43.07 16.78
N LYS A 84 -16.76 42.75 18.06
CA LYS A 84 -16.24 43.54 19.19
C LYS A 84 -14.97 42.92 19.74
N GLN A 85 -14.13 43.73 20.38
CA GLN A 85 -12.90 43.27 21.02
C GLN A 85 -13.14 42.18 22.09
N SER A 86 -14.33 42.17 22.72
CA SER A 86 -14.77 41.11 23.64
C SER A 86 -14.94 39.75 22.96
N ASP A 87 -15.46 39.75 21.73
CA ASP A 87 -15.71 38.52 20.97
C ASP A 87 -14.40 37.93 20.45
N TYR A 88 -13.47 38.79 20.00
CA TYR A 88 -12.10 38.39 19.67
C TYR A 88 -11.39 37.74 20.86
N LYS A 89 -11.47 38.35 22.06
CA LYS A 89 -10.86 37.79 23.27
C LYS A 89 -11.46 36.44 23.65
N ARG A 90 -12.78 36.27 23.48
CA ARG A 90 -13.50 35.00 23.73
C ARG A 90 -13.18 33.93 22.69
N PHE A 91 -12.84 34.30 21.47
CA PHE A 91 -12.62 33.35 20.38
C PHE A 91 -11.16 32.90 20.29
N LEU A 92 -10.19 33.82 20.45
CA LEU A 92 -8.77 33.57 20.14
C LEU A 92 -7.82 33.72 21.34
N CYS A 93 -8.26 34.33 22.45
CA CYS A 93 -7.43 34.53 23.65
C CYS A 93 -7.86 33.69 24.87
N SER A 94 -9.10 33.19 24.91
CA SER A 94 -9.59 32.32 26.00
C SER A 94 -9.46 30.83 25.67
N GLY A 95 -8.25 30.44 25.26
CA GLY A 95 -7.92 29.05 24.96
C GLY A 95 -7.58 28.22 26.22
N ILE A 96 -7.01 27.04 26.01
CA ILE A 96 -6.69 26.07 27.07
C ILE A 96 -5.66 26.64 28.04
N GLY A 97 -5.96 26.52 29.34
CA GLY A 97 -5.07 26.97 30.42
C GLY A 97 -3.68 26.32 30.35
N ARG A 98 -2.64 27.16 30.41
CA ARG A 98 -1.26 26.71 30.21
C ARG A 98 -0.75 25.86 31.37
N LYS A 99 -0.05 24.77 31.04
CA LYS A 99 0.65 23.91 32.00
C LYS A 99 1.98 23.48 31.43
N THR A 100 3.04 23.53 32.23
CA THR A 100 4.32 22.92 31.87
C THR A 100 4.41 21.55 32.50
N VAL A 101 4.53 20.51 31.67
CA VAL A 101 4.62 19.12 32.12
C VAL A 101 6.01 18.59 31.79
N ARG A 102 6.67 17.95 32.76
CA ARG A 102 7.92 17.22 32.54
C ARG A 102 7.60 15.75 32.28
N GLN A 103 7.82 15.30 31.04
CA GLN A 103 7.69 13.89 30.65
C GLN A 103 8.99 13.47 29.97
N GLY A 104 9.59 12.34 30.41
CA GLY A 104 10.80 11.79 29.78
C GLY A 104 12.05 12.69 29.80
N GLY A 105 12.18 13.58 30.79
CA GLY A 105 13.34 14.49 30.91
C GLY A 105 13.27 15.76 30.03
N LYS A 106 12.16 15.97 29.31
CA LYS A 106 11.92 17.14 28.46
C LYS A 106 10.76 17.96 29.01
N GLU A 107 10.90 19.29 29.01
CA GLU A 107 9.83 20.21 29.41
C GLU A 107 8.90 20.48 28.23
N GLN A 108 7.64 20.05 28.33
CA GLN A 108 6.60 20.35 27.35
C GLN A 108 5.70 21.48 27.87
N LYS A 109 5.53 22.51 27.04
CA LYS A 109 4.63 23.63 27.30
C LYS A 109 3.28 23.35 26.64
N LEU A 110 2.26 23.12 27.46
CA LEU A 110 0.88 22.88 27.04
C LEU A 110 0.05 24.16 27.22
N GLY A 111 -1.01 24.30 26.42
CA GLY A 111 -1.93 25.43 26.39
C GLY A 111 -1.91 26.18 25.05
N SER A 112 -2.66 27.27 24.97
CA SER A 112 -2.79 28.07 23.75
C SER A 112 -1.66 29.07 23.59
N TYR A 113 -1.17 29.26 22.36
CA TYR A 113 -0.11 30.19 21.99
C TYR A 113 -0.43 30.87 20.66
N HIS A 114 0.12 32.07 20.43
CA HIS A 114 0.02 32.75 19.13
C HIS A 114 1.35 32.70 18.40
N GLN A 115 1.33 32.21 17.17
CA GLN A 115 2.44 32.28 16.24
C GLN A 115 2.30 33.56 15.42
N CYS A 116 3.14 34.54 15.70
CA CYS A 116 3.11 35.87 15.12
C CYS A 116 4.09 35.98 13.95
N TYR A 117 3.59 36.35 12.78
CA TYR A 117 4.38 36.60 11.57
C TYR A 117 4.59 38.10 11.39
N ARG A 118 5.84 38.54 11.43
CA ARG A 118 6.22 39.95 11.36
C ARG A 118 7.06 40.26 10.13
N LEU A 119 6.74 41.37 9.46
CA LEU A 119 7.53 41.95 8.39
C LEU A 119 7.99 43.34 8.82
N ASP A 120 9.30 43.58 8.88
CA ASP A 120 9.91 44.81 9.40
C ASP A 120 9.40 45.21 10.80
N GLY A 121 9.13 44.20 11.63
CA GLY A 121 8.58 44.37 12.98
C GLY A 121 7.05 44.56 13.04
N GLN A 122 6.37 44.77 11.92
CA GLN A 122 4.90 44.88 11.85
C GLN A 122 4.25 43.50 11.76
N LEU A 123 3.19 43.26 12.55
CA LEU A 123 2.45 42.01 12.54
C LEU A 123 1.54 41.95 11.31
N ILE A 124 1.77 40.96 10.44
CA ILE A 124 1.01 40.79 9.18
C ILE A 124 0.09 39.58 9.18
N ALA A 125 0.41 38.55 9.96
CA ALA A 125 -0.41 37.35 10.09
C ALA A 125 -0.21 36.70 11.47
N VAL A 126 -1.19 35.91 11.90
CA VAL A 126 -1.21 35.24 13.21
C VAL A 126 -1.83 33.85 13.08
N GLY A 127 -1.14 32.83 13.59
CA GLY A 127 -1.68 31.49 13.80
C GLY A 127 -1.99 31.25 15.27
N VAL A 128 -3.10 30.56 15.57
CA VAL A 128 -3.42 30.13 16.95
C VAL A 128 -3.05 28.66 17.11
N LEU A 129 -2.23 28.35 18.11
CA LEU A 129 -1.68 27.03 18.37
C LEU A 129 -2.16 26.50 19.73
N ASP A 130 -2.98 25.45 19.72
CA ASP A 130 -3.39 24.72 20.92
C ASP A 130 -2.50 23.50 21.15
N MET A 131 -1.62 23.59 22.16
CA MET A 131 -0.71 22.52 22.51
C MET A 131 -1.32 21.60 23.59
N LEU A 132 -1.84 20.44 23.16
CA LEU A 132 -2.49 19.43 24.00
C LEU A 132 -1.55 18.26 24.36
N PRO A 133 -1.73 17.59 25.52
CA PRO A 133 -1.01 16.37 25.85
C PRO A 133 -1.41 15.22 24.91
N HIS A 134 -0.47 14.31 24.64
CA HIS A 134 -0.53 13.26 23.61
C HIS A 134 -1.77 12.35 23.64
N ASP A 135 -2.51 12.30 24.75
CA ASP A 135 -3.65 11.37 24.96
C ASP A 135 -5.04 12.02 24.88
N THR A 136 -5.16 13.30 24.52
CA THR A 136 -6.47 13.98 24.43
C THR A 136 -6.67 14.67 23.09
N CYS A 137 -7.28 13.97 22.13
CA CYS A 137 -7.89 14.58 20.96
C CYS A 137 -9.39 14.84 21.26
N PRO A 138 -9.92 16.08 21.20
CA PRO A 138 -11.27 16.38 21.68
C PRO A 138 -12.42 15.87 20.80
N PHE A 139 -12.14 15.31 19.62
CA PHE A 139 -13.16 14.82 18.68
C PHE A 139 -13.48 13.32 18.86
N SER A 140 -13.61 12.87 20.10
CA SER A 140 -14.22 11.58 20.40
C SER A 140 -15.15 11.71 21.60
N GLY A 141 -16.42 12.01 21.34
CA GLY A 141 -17.43 12.03 22.40
C GLY A 141 -18.61 12.97 22.19
N SER A 142 -19.39 12.75 21.13
CA SER A 142 -20.81 13.14 21.13
C SER A 142 -21.55 12.30 20.11
N GLN A 143 -22.39 11.40 20.62
CA GLN A 143 -23.42 10.72 19.83
C GLN A 143 -24.41 11.77 19.31
N VAL A 144 -24.51 11.91 18.00
CA VAL A 144 -25.65 12.53 17.32
C VAL A 144 -26.16 11.51 16.32
N GLY A 145 -27.45 11.17 16.45
CA GLY A 145 -28.11 10.17 15.62
C GLY A 145 -28.02 10.51 14.14
N GLU A 146 -27.80 9.48 13.32
CA GLU A 146 -27.91 9.55 11.88
C GLU A 146 -29.39 9.72 11.50
N ASP A 147 -29.82 10.98 11.35
CA ASP A 147 -30.95 11.32 10.50
C ASP A 147 -30.44 11.85 9.15
N GLN A 148 -31.13 11.40 8.11
CA GLN A 148 -30.81 11.52 6.69
C GLN A 148 -30.50 12.97 6.27
N MET A 149 -29.33 13.18 5.68
CA MET A 149 -29.04 14.36 4.85
C MET A 149 -28.39 13.90 3.55
N THR A 150 -29.23 13.51 2.59
CA THR A 150 -28.85 13.41 1.18
C THR A 150 -28.41 14.80 0.69
N ARG A 151 -27.12 14.98 0.38
CA ARG A 151 -26.66 16.13 -0.41
C ARG A 151 -26.92 15.84 -1.89
N PRO A 152 -27.56 16.76 -2.64
CA PRO A 152 -27.70 16.61 -4.08
C PRO A 152 -26.32 16.73 -4.75
N GLU A 153 -26.08 15.85 -5.72
CA GLU A 153 -24.92 15.90 -6.60
C GLU A 153 -25.08 17.08 -7.57
N ASP A 154 -24.31 18.14 -7.36
CA ASP A 154 -24.02 19.12 -8.41
C ASP A 154 -22.65 18.80 -9.02
N ASN A 155 -22.67 18.39 -10.29
CA ASN A 155 -21.51 18.25 -11.17
C ASN A 155 -20.76 19.58 -11.28
N PHE A 156 -19.76 19.80 -10.43
CA PHE A 156 -18.71 20.80 -10.64
C PHE A 156 -17.47 20.13 -11.19
N ILE A 157 -17.25 20.27 -12.50
CA ILE A 157 -15.95 20.01 -13.13
C ILE A 157 -15.03 21.15 -12.69
N LEU A 158 -14.11 20.87 -11.76
CA LEU A 158 -12.98 21.76 -11.51
C LEU A 158 -11.95 21.53 -12.64
N PRO A 159 -11.45 22.58 -13.31
CA PRO A 159 -10.31 22.44 -14.24
C PRO A 159 -9.06 22.00 -13.48
N ASP A 160 -8.13 21.31 -14.14
CA ASP A 160 -6.82 20.95 -13.57
C ASP A 160 -6.12 22.19 -12.99
N GLU A 161 -5.95 22.25 -11.67
CA GLU A 161 -5.35 23.40 -10.96
C GLU A 161 -3.86 23.59 -11.26
N GLU A 162 -3.16 22.57 -11.78
CA GLU A 162 -1.71 22.62 -12.05
C GLU A 162 -1.33 23.39 -13.33
N ASP A 163 -2.30 23.71 -14.19
CA ASP A 163 -2.09 24.43 -15.46
C ASP A 163 -2.69 25.85 -15.47
N MET A 164 -3.30 26.28 -14.37
CA MET A 164 -3.97 27.58 -14.27
C MET A 164 -3.04 28.64 -13.68
N SER A 165 -2.88 29.78 -14.35
CA SER A 165 -2.10 30.88 -13.80
C SER A 165 -2.85 31.59 -12.69
N LEU A 166 -2.14 32.10 -11.69
CA LEU A 166 -2.72 32.89 -10.60
C LEU A 166 -3.51 34.11 -11.12
N PHE A 167 -3.11 34.67 -12.27
CA PHE A 167 -3.79 35.78 -12.92
C PHE A 167 -5.18 35.42 -13.49
N ASP A 168 -5.45 34.13 -13.71
CA ASP A 168 -6.74 33.65 -14.22
C ASP A 168 -7.74 33.33 -13.08
N ILE A 169 -7.25 33.30 -11.83
CA ILE A 169 -8.01 32.90 -10.62
C ILE A 169 -8.71 34.11 -9.95
N ASP A 170 -8.42 35.34 -10.43
CA ASP A 170 -9.02 36.61 -9.97
C ASP A 170 -9.02 36.76 -8.43
N MET A 171 -7.90 36.36 -7.81
CA MET A 171 -7.73 36.33 -6.37
C MET A 171 -7.74 37.74 -5.75
N PRO A 172 -8.61 38.02 -4.76
CA PRO A 172 -8.65 39.31 -4.09
C PRO A 172 -7.33 39.61 -3.36
N GLY A 173 -6.67 40.72 -3.73
CA GLY A 173 -5.42 41.18 -3.12
C GLY A 173 -4.14 40.84 -3.90
N VAL A 174 -4.26 40.10 -5.01
CA VAL A 174 -3.17 39.88 -5.97
C VAL A 174 -3.26 40.93 -7.08
N LEU A 175 -2.13 41.51 -7.50
CA LEU A 175 -2.11 42.45 -8.63
C LEU A 175 -2.57 41.73 -9.91
N THR A 176 -3.46 42.35 -10.66
CA THR A 176 -3.78 41.88 -12.02
C THR A 176 -2.54 41.99 -12.92
N LEU A 177 -2.53 41.25 -14.04
CA LEU A 177 -1.39 41.27 -14.96
C LEU A 177 -1.07 42.68 -15.48
N ASP A 178 -2.10 43.50 -15.70
CA ASP A 178 -1.94 44.87 -16.19
C ASP A 178 -1.44 45.81 -15.08
N GLU A 179 -1.91 45.63 -13.85
CA GLU A 179 -1.41 46.37 -12.68
C GLU A 179 0.04 45.99 -12.35
N LEU A 180 0.39 44.71 -12.44
CA LEU A 180 1.75 44.23 -12.24
C LEU A 180 2.71 44.86 -13.24
N LYS A 181 2.37 44.83 -14.53
CA LYS A 181 3.21 45.44 -15.59
C LYS A 181 3.33 46.95 -15.44
N ALA A 182 2.33 47.62 -14.87
CA ALA A 182 2.36 49.06 -14.65
C ALA A 182 3.13 49.47 -13.40
N GLN A 183 3.20 48.60 -12.38
CA GLN A 183 3.70 48.94 -11.05
C GLN A 183 5.01 48.23 -10.66
N VAL A 184 5.43 47.20 -11.40
CA VAL A 184 6.61 46.39 -11.08
C VAL A 184 7.48 46.17 -12.32
N ASP A 185 8.75 46.59 -12.24
CA ASP A 185 9.76 46.29 -13.25
C ASP A 185 10.33 44.88 -13.03
N LEU A 186 9.79 43.90 -13.76
CA LEU A 186 10.24 42.51 -13.69
C LEU A 186 11.60 42.28 -14.38
N ASP A 187 11.96 43.13 -15.34
CA ASP A 187 13.12 42.90 -16.21
C ASP A 187 14.45 43.20 -15.48
N HIS A 188 14.46 44.20 -14.59
CA HIS A 188 15.64 44.57 -13.81
C HIS A 188 15.66 44.02 -12.37
N CYS A 189 14.77 43.09 -12.04
CA CYS A 189 14.81 42.40 -10.75
C CYS A 189 16.11 41.55 -10.63
N ARG A 190 16.72 41.51 -9.45
CA ARG A 190 17.99 40.78 -9.25
C ARG A 190 17.78 39.45 -8.54
N LEU A 191 18.24 38.38 -9.15
CA LEU A 191 18.24 37.03 -8.59
C LEU A 191 19.63 36.65 -8.09
N LEU A 192 19.71 36.08 -6.88
CA LEU A 192 20.97 35.53 -6.36
C LEU A 192 21.19 34.10 -6.88
N VAL A 193 22.15 33.93 -7.79
CA VAL A 193 22.50 32.63 -8.38
C VAL A 193 23.99 32.34 -8.12
N HIS A 194 24.29 31.24 -7.44
CA HIS A 194 25.67 30.82 -7.14
C HIS A 194 26.55 31.94 -6.54
N ASN A 195 25.99 32.71 -5.60
CA ASN A 195 26.66 33.82 -4.91
C ASN A 195 26.92 35.09 -5.76
N SER A 196 26.31 35.17 -6.95
CA SER A 196 26.33 36.37 -7.80
C SER A 196 24.90 36.88 -8.00
N LEU A 197 24.71 38.20 -7.93
CA LEU A 197 23.45 38.84 -8.33
C LEU A 197 23.43 38.93 -9.85
N VAL A 198 22.36 38.42 -10.46
CA VAL A 198 22.12 38.39 -11.90
C VAL A 198 20.80 39.10 -12.16
N GLU A 199 20.72 39.97 -13.16
CA GLU A 199 19.44 40.61 -13.53
C GLU A 199 18.58 39.62 -14.32
N MET A 200 17.24 39.74 -14.23
CA MET A 200 16.36 38.77 -14.90
C MET A 200 16.55 38.76 -16.42
N THR A 201 16.86 39.91 -17.03
CA THR A 201 17.24 40.03 -18.45
C THR A 201 18.47 39.22 -18.85
N ASP A 202 19.39 38.95 -17.91
CA ASP A 202 20.56 38.11 -18.16
C ASP A 202 20.22 36.60 -18.17
N LEU A 203 18.99 36.21 -17.81
CA LEU A 203 18.56 34.81 -17.81
C LEU A 203 18.20 34.34 -19.22
N VAL A 204 18.79 33.21 -19.62
CA VAL A 204 18.54 32.58 -20.92
C VAL A 204 17.05 32.21 -21.04
N GLY A 205 16.37 32.82 -22.02
CA GLY A 205 14.96 32.59 -22.28
C GLY A 205 14.00 33.53 -21.56
N TRP A 206 14.49 34.56 -20.85
CA TRP A 206 13.61 35.56 -20.20
C TRP A 206 12.75 36.31 -21.21
N GLU A 207 13.36 36.84 -22.28
CA GLU A 207 12.64 37.60 -23.32
C GLU A 207 11.64 36.76 -24.11
N SER A 208 11.90 35.46 -24.28
CA SER A 208 11.03 34.53 -25.03
C SER A 208 10.03 33.77 -24.17
N SER A 209 10.03 33.98 -22.85
CA SER A 209 9.16 33.29 -21.92
C SER A 209 7.82 33.99 -21.71
N ASP A 210 6.74 33.20 -21.63
CA ASP A 210 5.39 33.72 -21.42
C ASP A 210 5.14 34.01 -19.94
N ILE A 211 4.61 35.19 -19.65
CA ILE A 211 4.27 35.66 -18.31
C ILE A 211 2.99 34.98 -17.76
N LYS A 212 2.15 34.42 -18.62
CA LYS A 212 0.93 33.69 -18.22
C LYS A 212 1.16 32.20 -18.00
N ASN A 213 2.37 31.69 -18.26
CA ASN A 213 2.66 30.28 -18.08
C ASN A 213 3.25 30.06 -16.67
N PRO A 214 2.55 29.38 -15.74
CA PRO A 214 3.01 29.18 -14.36
C PRO A 214 4.27 28.31 -14.27
N HIS A 215 4.65 27.63 -15.36
CA HIS A 215 5.87 26.81 -15.44
C HIS A 215 7.05 27.53 -16.09
N ALA A 216 6.84 28.74 -16.62
CA ALA A 216 7.90 29.57 -17.18
C ALA A 216 8.53 30.45 -16.10
N ILE A 217 9.84 30.71 -16.21
CA ILE A 217 10.59 31.51 -15.22
C ILE A 217 9.96 32.91 -15.05
N LYS A 218 9.53 33.53 -16.14
CA LYS A 218 8.84 34.83 -16.13
C LYS A 218 7.44 34.77 -15.53
N GLY A 219 6.69 33.69 -15.75
CA GLY A 219 5.39 33.48 -15.10
C GLY A 219 5.51 33.26 -13.59
N ILE A 220 6.44 32.40 -13.15
CA ILE A 220 6.69 32.16 -11.72
C ILE A 220 7.07 33.46 -10.99
N ILE A 221 7.97 34.25 -11.57
CA ILE A 221 8.39 35.52 -10.97
C ILE A 221 7.26 36.55 -11.00
N ALA A 222 6.44 36.58 -12.05
CA ALA A 222 5.30 37.48 -12.14
C ALA A 222 4.22 37.16 -11.10
N GLU A 223 3.87 35.89 -10.89
CA GLU A 223 2.90 35.48 -9.86
C GLU A 223 3.41 35.80 -8.45
N LEU A 224 4.71 35.60 -8.21
CA LEU A 224 5.35 36.00 -6.97
C LEU A 224 5.31 37.52 -6.76
N ALA A 225 5.63 38.32 -7.78
CA ALA A 225 5.58 39.78 -7.68
C ALA A 225 4.14 40.30 -7.51
N ALA A 226 3.16 39.63 -8.14
CA ALA A 226 1.75 39.99 -8.04
C ALA A 226 1.17 39.74 -6.64
N THR A 227 1.63 38.69 -5.95
CA THR A 227 1.22 38.38 -4.57
C THR A 227 1.89 39.26 -3.54
N LEU A 228 3.13 39.69 -3.78
CA LEU A 228 3.89 40.52 -2.85
C LEU A 228 3.58 42.03 -2.99
N GLY A 229 3.17 42.47 -4.18
CA GLY A 229 2.82 43.86 -4.48
C GLY A 229 4.04 44.75 -4.78
N PRO A 230 3.83 46.04 -5.13
CA PRO A 230 4.87 46.88 -5.71
C PRO A 230 5.92 47.38 -4.70
N LYS A 231 5.59 47.40 -3.40
CA LYS A 231 6.51 47.88 -2.36
C LYS A 231 7.67 46.94 -2.05
N SER A 232 7.54 45.66 -2.42
CA SER A 232 8.58 44.65 -2.24
C SER A 232 9.53 44.51 -3.44
N SER A 233 9.17 45.08 -4.61
CA SER A 233 9.97 45.03 -5.83
C SER A 233 10.90 46.22 -6.01
N ASP A 234 10.60 47.37 -5.39
CA ASP A 234 11.41 48.58 -5.49
C ASP A 234 12.59 48.55 -4.50
N ALA A 235 13.66 47.86 -4.87
CA ALA A 235 14.95 47.98 -4.20
C ALA A 235 15.72 49.24 -4.69
N GLU A 236 15.13 50.44 -4.52
CA GLU A 236 15.87 51.69 -4.65
C GLU A 236 16.49 52.11 -3.31
N THR A 237 17.78 52.47 -3.35
CA THR A 237 18.55 53.09 -2.25
C THR A 237 17.84 54.29 -1.59
N PRO A 238 18.01 54.54 -0.28
CA PRO A 238 17.10 55.36 0.51
C PRO A 238 17.23 56.87 0.23
N ARG A 239 16.12 57.54 -0.11
CA ARG A 239 15.96 59.01 0.04
C ARG A 239 14.64 59.36 0.77
N GLN A 240 14.83 59.97 1.94
CA GLN A 240 13.99 60.91 2.71
C GLN A 240 12.44 60.93 2.56
N SER A 241 11.79 60.73 3.73
CA SER A 241 10.46 61.14 4.21
C SER A 241 9.42 61.81 3.27
N LYS A 242 8.15 61.37 3.37
CA LYS A 242 7.01 62.17 3.93
C LYS A 242 5.67 61.38 3.96
N THR A 243 4.96 61.58 5.07
CA THR A 243 3.50 61.52 5.35
C THR A 243 2.49 61.06 4.27
N VAL A 244 1.69 60.06 4.67
CA VAL A 244 0.21 60.04 4.80
C VAL A 244 -0.70 60.46 3.62
N ARG A 245 -1.68 59.56 3.36
CA ARG A 245 -3.10 59.75 2.92
C ARG A 245 -3.50 59.44 1.46
N ASP A 246 -4.55 58.59 1.43
CA ASP A 246 -5.76 58.62 0.61
C ASP A 246 -5.88 57.84 -0.71
N ALA A 247 -7.07 57.19 -0.79
CA ALA A 247 -7.90 56.85 -1.95
C ALA A 247 -7.53 55.58 -2.74
N LYS A 248 -8.45 54.71 -3.18
CA LYS A 248 -9.94 54.72 -3.18
C LYS A 248 -10.43 53.30 -3.51
N LEU A 249 -11.58 52.94 -2.94
CA LEU A 249 -12.42 51.78 -3.31
C LEU A 249 -12.77 51.78 -4.81
N ASN A 250 -13.09 50.59 -5.36
CA ASN A 250 -14.40 50.37 -5.97
C ASN A 250 -14.82 48.88 -6.08
N ARG A 251 -15.98 48.61 -5.45
CA ARG A 251 -17.14 47.74 -5.80
C ARG A 251 -16.98 46.69 -6.91
N CYS A 252 -17.68 45.56 -6.93
CA CYS A 252 -18.47 44.72 -6.01
C CYS A 252 -19.10 43.66 -6.93
N CYS A 253 -19.18 42.39 -6.52
CA CYS A 253 -20.43 41.59 -6.44
C CYS A 253 -20.16 40.09 -6.19
N PRO A 254 -21.14 39.33 -5.65
CA PRO A 254 -20.88 38.24 -4.71
C PRO A 254 -21.25 36.85 -5.26
N GLY A 255 -20.45 35.85 -4.91
CA GLY A 255 -20.80 34.44 -5.07
C GLY A 255 -19.58 33.54 -4.83
N ARG A 256 -19.73 32.59 -3.89
CA ARG A 256 -18.74 31.59 -3.43
C ARG A 256 -17.76 32.08 -2.36
N HIS A 257 -18.23 31.95 -1.13
CA HIS A 257 -17.38 31.87 0.05
C HIS A 257 -16.58 30.56 0.05
N SER A 258 -15.27 30.71 0.31
CA SER A 258 -14.31 29.71 0.85
C SER A 258 -13.17 29.41 -0.12
N PHE A 259 -12.19 30.32 -0.22
CA PHE A 259 -10.86 29.99 -0.75
C PHE A 259 -9.74 30.87 -0.16
N LEU A 260 -10.06 32.07 0.34
CA LEU A 260 -9.11 32.90 1.12
C LEU A 260 -8.88 32.42 2.57
N LEU A 261 -9.61 31.39 3.02
CA LEU A 261 -9.34 30.67 4.26
C LEU A 261 -8.31 29.54 4.03
N GLU A 262 -8.18 28.99 2.82
CA GLU A 262 -7.29 27.84 2.54
C GLU A 262 -5.82 28.23 2.38
N ILE A 263 -5.50 29.44 1.91
CA ILE A 263 -4.10 29.91 1.82
C ILE A 263 -3.51 30.23 3.21
N LEU A 264 -4.35 30.57 4.20
CA LEU A 264 -3.92 30.86 5.58
C LEU A 264 -4.16 29.68 6.56
N LEU A 265 -5.10 28.76 6.30
CA LEU A 265 -5.31 27.54 7.11
C LEU A 265 -4.44 26.35 6.72
N TRP A 266 -3.70 26.41 5.61
CA TRP A 266 -2.64 25.44 5.36
C TRP A 266 -1.50 25.53 6.40
N LEU A 267 -1.45 26.61 7.20
CA LEU A 267 -0.36 26.89 8.14
C LEU A 267 -0.59 26.52 9.62
N THR A 268 -1.71 25.93 10.04
CA THR A 268 -1.87 25.56 11.47
C THR A 268 -2.76 24.35 11.70
N ASN A 269 -2.14 23.16 11.78
CA ASN A 269 -2.54 22.00 12.59
C ASN A 269 -1.44 20.93 12.48
N MET A 270 -0.81 20.37 13.51
CA MET A 270 -0.85 20.50 14.96
C MET A 270 0.49 19.90 15.48
N SER A 271 1.13 20.56 16.46
CA SER A 271 1.75 20.05 17.71
C SER A 271 2.39 18.64 17.72
N LEU A 272 3.53 18.30 18.33
CA LEU A 272 4.60 18.89 19.17
C LEU A 272 5.62 17.73 19.34
N ASP A 273 6.93 17.96 19.26
CA ASP A 273 7.83 17.69 20.40
C ASP A 273 9.24 18.27 20.16
N GLN A 274 9.73 19.01 21.16
CA GLN A 274 11.04 19.66 21.20
C GLN A 274 12.08 18.76 21.88
N SER A 275 13.36 19.09 21.71
CA SER A 275 14.47 18.38 22.34
C SER A 275 15.84 18.57 21.70
N ALA A 276 16.35 19.80 21.73
CA ALA A 276 17.78 20.04 21.79
C ALA A 276 18.16 20.50 23.21
N SER A 277 19.35 20.13 23.68
CA SER A 277 20.08 20.89 24.71
C SER A 277 21.59 20.84 24.44
N LYS A 278 22.20 22.03 24.34
CA LYS A 278 23.65 22.36 24.24
C LYS A 278 24.23 22.66 25.68
N PRO A 279 25.41 23.30 25.90
CA PRO A 279 26.81 22.84 25.76
C PRO A 279 27.77 23.12 26.98
N SER A 280 28.97 22.50 26.96
CA SER A 280 30.34 22.88 27.44
C SER A 280 30.61 23.28 28.94
N PRO A 281 31.85 23.14 29.52
CA PRO A 281 33.12 23.78 29.07
C PRO A 281 34.48 23.01 29.23
N SER A 282 35.50 23.51 28.49
CA SER A 282 36.98 23.57 28.67
C SER A 282 37.80 22.42 29.31
N VAL A 283 38.93 22.05 28.66
CA VAL A 283 40.33 22.05 29.19
C VAL A 283 41.33 21.69 28.05
N ARG A 284 42.55 22.18 28.24
CA ARG A 284 43.78 22.26 27.41
C ARG A 284 44.39 20.93 26.89
N ASP A 285 45.20 21.12 25.84
CA ASP A 285 46.44 20.44 25.40
C ASP A 285 46.58 18.91 25.45
N ILE A 286 46.93 18.31 24.30
CA ILE A 286 48.12 17.44 24.04
C ILE A 286 48.02 16.80 22.63
N GLU A 287 48.98 17.19 21.79
CA GLU A 287 49.69 16.44 20.72
C GLU A 287 49.43 14.92 20.50
N LYS A 288 49.19 14.49 19.24
CA LYS A 288 50.08 13.65 18.39
C LYS A 288 49.37 12.92 17.22
N ASP A 289 49.97 13.10 16.03
CA ASP A 289 50.28 12.17 14.94
C ASP A 289 49.26 11.17 14.37
N GLY A 290 49.15 11.15 13.03
CA GLY A 290 48.67 9.99 12.28
C GLY A 290 48.11 10.30 10.90
N GLU A 291 48.98 10.45 9.90
CA GLU A 291 48.64 10.60 8.48
C GLU A 291 47.76 9.45 7.94
N THR A 292 46.82 9.75 7.04
CA THR A 292 46.20 8.75 6.16
C THR A 292 46.14 9.26 4.71
N GLN A 293 46.72 8.51 3.79
CA GLN A 293 46.77 8.79 2.35
C GLN A 293 45.38 8.77 1.68
N PRO A 294 45.16 9.52 0.58
CA PRO A 294 43.85 9.67 -0.04
C PRO A 294 43.49 8.52 -0.99
N ALA A 295 42.28 7.94 -0.80
CA ALA A 295 41.71 6.95 -1.71
C ALA A 295 41.05 7.62 -2.94
N VAL A 296 41.42 7.13 -4.12
CA VAL A 296 40.98 7.56 -5.46
C VAL A 296 39.44 7.52 -5.61
N GLN A 297 38.86 8.68 -5.91
CA GLN A 297 37.42 8.87 -6.14
C GLN A 297 37.05 8.47 -7.57
N ARG A 298 36.34 7.35 -7.77
CA ARG A 298 35.71 7.00 -9.05
C ARG A 298 34.33 7.67 -9.15
N THR A 299 34.17 8.52 -10.16
CA THR A 299 32.93 9.26 -10.46
C THR A 299 31.80 8.29 -10.86
N PRO A 300 30.57 8.41 -10.32
CA PRO A 300 29.44 7.59 -10.77
C PRO A 300 28.96 8.04 -12.15
N VAL A 301 28.96 7.13 -13.12
CA VAL A 301 28.34 7.30 -14.44
C VAL A 301 26.82 7.45 -14.27
N GLN A 302 26.25 8.53 -14.81
CA GLN A 302 24.80 8.74 -14.87
C GLN A 302 24.21 7.91 -16.03
N PRO A 303 23.08 7.20 -15.85
CA PRO A 303 22.36 6.65 -16.99
C PRO A 303 21.72 7.78 -17.82
N PRO A 304 21.60 7.64 -19.15
CA PRO A 304 21.01 8.67 -20.01
C PRO A 304 19.51 8.86 -19.70
N LYS A 305 19.04 10.11 -19.75
CA LYS A 305 17.60 10.43 -19.79
C LYS A 305 17.05 10.06 -21.16
N GLU A 306 16.36 8.94 -21.27
CA GLU A 306 15.63 8.54 -22.47
C GLU A 306 14.20 9.12 -22.38
N LYS A 307 13.74 9.80 -23.44
CA LYS A 307 12.38 10.37 -23.52
C LYS A 307 11.39 9.23 -23.81
N ASP A 308 10.32 9.13 -23.02
CA ASP A 308 9.29 8.10 -23.21
C ASP A 308 8.56 8.24 -24.57
N PRO A 309 8.23 7.13 -25.25
CA PRO A 309 7.58 7.15 -26.57
C PRO A 309 6.10 7.59 -26.52
N PRO A 310 5.54 8.10 -27.64
CA PRO A 310 4.26 8.82 -27.69
C PRO A 310 3.02 7.99 -27.29
N LEU A 311 3.02 6.66 -27.46
CA LEU A 311 1.92 5.78 -27.03
C LEU A 311 1.69 5.79 -25.50
N LEU A 312 2.72 6.06 -24.70
CA LEU A 312 2.62 6.14 -23.24
C LEU A 312 1.92 7.43 -22.76
N ARG A 313 1.96 8.52 -23.55
CA ARG A 313 1.32 9.80 -23.17
C ARG A 313 -0.19 9.76 -23.28
N PHE A 314 -0.74 9.13 -24.32
CA PHE A 314 -2.19 8.95 -24.48
C PHE A 314 -2.77 8.02 -23.39
N CYS A 315 -2.02 6.99 -23.01
CA CYS A 315 -2.41 6.10 -21.92
C CYS A 315 -2.49 6.81 -20.56
N GLN A 316 -1.60 7.77 -20.26
CA GLN A 316 -1.58 8.44 -18.96
C GLN A 316 -2.90 9.14 -18.61
N SER A 317 -3.54 9.85 -19.56
CA SER A 317 -4.85 10.50 -19.35
C SER A 317 -5.95 9.50 -18.95
N PHE A 318 -6.07 8.39 -19.67
CA PHE A 318 -7.07 7.35 -19.37
C PHE A 318 -6.80 6.66 -18.03
N TRP A 319 -5.54 6.33 -17.73
CA TRP A 319 -5.17 5.69 -16.46
C TRP A 319 -5.31 6.63 -15.26
N HIS A 320 -5.08 7.93 -15.43
CA HIS A 320 -5.38 8.93 -14.40
C HIS A 320 -6.88 9.02 -14.10
N ARG A 321 -7.74 8.97 -15.13
CA ARG A 321 -9.21 8.90 -14.93
C ARG A 321 -9.65 7.59 -14.26
N LEU A 322 -8.99 6.47 -14.54
CA LEU A 322 -9.26 5.22 -13.82
C LEU A 322 -8.75 5.24 -12.37
N ALA A 323 -7.66 5.97 -12.09
CA ALA A 323 -7.15 6.13 -10.74
C ALA A 323 -8.10 6.96 -9.86
N THR A 324 -8.75 7.98 -10.40
CA THR A 324 -9.80 8.73 -9.68
C THR A 324 -11.02 7.85 -9.37
N TRP A 325 -11.29 6.83 -10.18
CA TRP A 325 -12.30 5.79 -9.91
C TRP A 325 -11.84 4.69 -8.94
N GLY A 326 -10.64 4.81 -8.37
CA GLY A 326 -10.14 3.91 -7.32
C GLY A 326 -9.25 2.77 -7.79
N VAL A 327 -8.91 2.69 -9.09
CA VAL A 327 -7.96 1.69 -9.61
C VAL A 327 -6.57 1.94 -9.02
N GLU A 328 -6.03 0.93 -8.34
CA GLU A 328 -4.69 1.01 -7.73
C GLU A 328 -3.61 0.92 -8.81
N LEU A 329 -2.94 2.03 -9.07
CA LEU A 329 -1.83 2.12 -10.03
C LEU A 329 -0.49 1.68 -9.45
N ARG A 330 -0.36 1.67 -8.11
CA ARG A 330 0.89 1.30 -7.46
C ARG A 330 1.14 -0.21 -7.59
N GLY A 331 2.33 -0.53 -8.07
CA GLY A 331 2.77 -1.90 -8.30
C GLY A 331 3.65 -2.44 -7.17
N ILE A 332 4.81 -2.93 -7.56
CA ILE A 332 5.78 -3.65 -6.73
C ILE A 332 6.70 -2.76 -5.87
N VAL A 333 6.52 -1.44 -5.95
CA VAL A 333 7.36 -0.46 -5.24
C VAL A 333 7.14 -0.59 -3.73
N PRO A 334 8.21 -0.59 -2.91
CA PRO A 334 8.09 -0.62 -1.45
C PRO A 334 7.19 0.50 -0.92
N ILE A 335 6.36 0.16 0.05
CA ILE A 335 5.46 1.12 0.70
C ILE A 335 6.20 1.78 1.85
N SER A 336 6.24 3.11 1.90
CA SER A 336 6.90 3.83 3.01
C SER A 336 6.14 3.60 4.33
N VAL A 337 6.78 3.85 5.48
CA VAL A 337 6.13 3.65 6.78
C VAL A 337 4.91 4.58 6.94
N ASP A 338 4.99 5.80 6.43
CA ASP A 338 3.93 6.81 6.56
C ASP A 338 2.65 6.44 5.79
N GLU A 339 2.79 5.67 4.71
CA GLU A 339 1.66 5.20 3.90
C GLU A 339 1.01 3.92 4.44
N ARG A 340 1.61 3.29 5.46
CA ARG A 340 1.09 2.08 6.13
C ARG A 340 0.11 2.47 7.24
N THR A 341 -1.03 3.01 6.83
CA THR A 341 -1.99 3.64 7.76
C THR A 341 -3.07 2.70 8.28
N ASP A 342 -3.22 1.49 7.73
CA ASP A 342 -4.29 0.60 8.17
C ASP A 342 -3.99 -0.05 9.52
N LYS A 343 -4.70 0.41 10.57
CA LYS A 343 -4.62 -0.15 11.92
C LYS A 343 -5.60 -1.31 12.15
N ARG A 344 -6.49 -1.61 11.18
CA ARG A 344 -7.55 -2.62 11.32
C ARG A 344 -7.04 -4.01 10.97
N ALA A 345 -6.16 -4.55 11.81
CA ALA A 345 -5.59 -5.89 11.64
C ALA A 345 -6.66 -7.01 11.53
N GLY A 346 -7.85 -6.83 12.11
CA GLY A 346 -8.96 -7.79 11.98
C GLY A 346 -9.48 -7.95 10.53
N ASN A 347 -9.26 -6.96 9.65
CA ASN A 347 -9.60 -7.11 8.24
C ASN A 347 -8.79 -8.23 7.57
N VAL A 348 -7.58 -8.50 8.04
CA VAL A 348 -6.73 -9.58 7.52
C VAL A 348 -7.36 -10.94 7.78
N PHE A 349 -7.93 -11.13 8.99
CA PHE A 349 -8.68 -12.35 9.29
C PHE A 349 -9.84 -12.52 8.32
N LEU A 350 -10.65 -11.47 8.11
CA LEU A 350 -11.80 -11.52 7.22
C LEU A 350 -11.41 -11.76 5.76
N LEU A 351 -10.29 -11.19 5.31
CA LEU A 351 -9.73 -11.44 3.99
C LEU A 351 -9.44 -12.93 3.79
N TRP A 352 -8.61 -13.52 4.65
CA TRP A 352 -8.26 -14.93 4.55
C TRP A 352 -9.47 -15.85 4.75
N PHE A 353 -10.39 -15.44 5.64
CA PHE A 353 -11.63 -16.16 5.86
C PHE A 353 -12.49 -16.20 4.60
N THR A 354 -12.66 -15.07 3.91
CA THR A 354 -13.43 -15.02 2.66
C THR A 354 -12.74 -15.74 1.51
N VAL A 355 -11.42 -15.59 1.38
CA VAL A 355 -10.64 -16.33 0.36
C VAL A 355 -10.74 -17.84 0.59
N SER A 356 -10.88 -18.30 1.83
CA SER A 356 -10.93 -19.73 2.15
C SER A 356 -12.36 -20.29 2.27
N CYS A 357 -13.36 -19.46 2.55
CA CYS A 357 -14.75 -19.89 2.71
C CYS A 357 -15.43 -20.04 1.34
N ASN A 358 -15.08 -21.11 0.62
CA ASN A 358 -15.65 -21.43 -0.69
C ASN A 358 -15.68 -22.95 -0.95
N LEU A 359 -16.04 -23.36 -2.17
CA LEU A 359 -16.16 -24.77 -2.53
C LEU A 359 -14.82 -25.51 -2.69
N LEU A 360 -13.70 -24.82 -2.85
CA LEU A 360 -12.40 -25.45 -3.12
C LEU A 360 -11.90 -26.34 -1.95
N PRO A 361 -11.93 -25.92 -0.67
CA PRO A 361 -11.63 -26.81 0.45
C PRO A 361 -12.54 -28.05 0.50
N VAL A 362 -13.84 -27.90 0.21
CA VAL A 362 -14.78 -29.03 0.17
C VAL A 362 -14.31 -30.08 -0.84
N ILE A 363 -13.95 -29.63 -2.04
CA ILE A 363 -13.45 -30.54 -3.10
C ILE A 363 -12.16 -31.21 -2.69
N THR A 364 -11.24 -30.44 -2.12
CA THR A 364 -9.95 -30.93 -1.64
C THR A 364 -10.15 -32.03 -0.58
N GLY A 365 -11.14 -31.86 0.29
CA GLY A 365 -11.53 -32.88 1.27
C GLY A 365 -12.14 -34.14 0.66
N MET A 366 -12.95 -34.01 -0.39
CA MET A 366 -13.56 -35.16 -1.09
C MET A 366 -12.50 -36.10 -1.68
N VAL A 367 -11.35 -35.57 -2.12
CA VAL A 367 -10.23 -36.36 -2.66
C VAL A 367 -9.72 -37.39 -1.65
N GLY A 368 -9.76 -37.07 -0.34
CA GLY A 368 -9.30 -37.99 0.71
C GLY A 368 -10.09 -39.29 0.75
N THR A 369 -11.42 -39.22 0.57
CA THR A 369 -12.30 -40.40 0.60
C THR A 369 -12.54 -41.01 -0.79
N LEU A 370 -12.64 -40.20 -1.84
CA LEU A 370 -12.90 -40.68 -3.21
C LEU A 370 -11.64 -41.22 -3.91
N SER A 371 -10.50 -40.54 -3.78
CA SER A 371 -9.28 -40.89 -4.53
C SER A 371 -8.31 -41.71 -3.68
N PHE A 372 -8.07 -41.30 -2.42
CA PHE A 372 -7.16 -42.00 -1.52
C PHE A 372 -7.83 -43.14 -0.73
N GLY A 373 -9.15 -43.29 -0.83
CA GLY A 373 -9.90 -44.39 -0.22
C GLY A 373 -9.87 -44.42 1.31
N LEU A 374 -9.59 -43.28 1.95
CA LEU A 374 -9.59 -43.17 3.41
C LEU A 374 -11.02 -43.19 3.94
N GLY A 375 -11.21 -43.80 5.10
CA GLY A 375 -12.46 -43.65 5.85
C GLY A 375 -12.65 -42.22 6.34
N LEU A 376 -13.90 -41.81 6.57
CA LEU A 376 -14.22 -40.44 7.02
C LEU A 376 -13.44 -40.01 8.27
N ARG A 377 -13.33 -40.91 9.25
CA ARG A 377 -12.57 -40.66 10.49
C ARG A 377 -11.11 -40.35 10.17
N ASP A 378 -10.47 -41.21 9.40
CA ASP A 378 -9.04 -41.11 9.11
C ASP A 378 -8.75 -39.88 8.24
N ALA A 379 -9.56 -39.64 7.21
CA ALA A 379 -9.48 -38.42 6.40
C ALA A 379 -9.63 -37.15 7.26
N SER A 380 -10.59 -37.14 8.20
CA SER A 380 -10.79 -35.99 9.10
C SER A 380 -9.60 -35.73 10.01
N LEU A 381 -8.98 -36.78 10.55
CA LEU A 381 -7.78 -36.64 11.38
C LEU A 381 -6.60 -36.10 10.57
N VAL A 382 -6.39 -36.62 9.34
CA VAL A 382 -5.35 -36.11 8.44
C VAL A 382 -5.59 -34.63 8.11
N ILE A 383 -6.84 -34.25 7.80
CA ILE A 383 -7.22 -32.85 7.56
C ILE A 383 -6.84 -31.98 8.76
N ILE A 384 -7.23 -32.35 9.97
CA ILE A 384 -6.98 -31.54 11.18
C ILE A 384 -5.48 -31.36 11.42
N PHE A 385 -4.71 -32.46 11.44
CA PHE A 385 -3.30 -32.40 11.83
C PHE A 385 -2.42 -31.74 10.75
N PHE A 386 -2.63 -32.05 9.47
CA PHE A 386 -1.86 -31.39 8.41
C PHE A 386 -2.25 -29.93 8.23
N ASN A 387 -3.53 -29.55 8.39
CA ASN A 387 -3.91 -28.12 8.38
C ASN A 387 -3.21 -27.37 9.54
N LEU A 388 -3.17 -27.95 10.73
CA LEU A 388 -2.52 -27.33 11.90
C LEU A 388 -1.05 -26.96 11.62
N LEU A 389 -0.34 -27.84 10.89
CA LEU A 389 1.06 -27.63 10.54
C LEU A 389 1.23 -26.73 9.31
N CYS A 390 0.49 -26.99 8.24
CA CYS A 390 0.68 -26.35 6.94
C CYS A 390 0.08 -24.93 6.85
N THR A 391 -0.72 -24.50 7.83
CA THR A 391 -1.15 -23.09 7.94
C THR A 391 -0.08 -22.19 8.58
N ILE A 392 0.93 -22.76 9.25
CA ILE A 392 2.03 -21.98 9.87
C ILE A 392 2.83 -21.19 8.83
N PRO A 393 3.27 -21.77 7.69
CA PRO A 393 4.02 -21.05 6.66
C PRO A 393 3.40 -19.74 6.17
N PRO A 394 2.15 -19.71 5.66
CA PRO A 394 1.55 -18.45 5.22
C PRO A 394 1.39 -17.43 6.35
N ALA A 395 0.98 -17.88 7.54
CA ALA A 395 0.78 -17.01 8.70
C ALA A 395 2.08 -16.36 9.18
N TYR A 396 3.20 -17.10 9.13
CA TYR A 396 4.51 -16.59 9.53
C TYR A 396 5.03 -15.55 8.54
N LEU A 397 5.00 -15.84 7.24
CA LEU A 397 5.52 -14.91 6.23
C LEU A 397 4.67 -13.63 6.12
N SER A 398 3.38 -13.66 6.43
CA SER A 398 2.54 -12.45 6.50
C SER A 398 3.03 -11.42 7.52
N ILE A 399 3.78 -11.83 8.55
CA ILE A 399 4.36 -10.90 9.53
C ILE A 399 5.34 -9.93 8.86
N LEU A 400 6.04 -10.37 7.81
CA LEU A 400 7.06 -9.58 7.13
C LEU A 400 6.44 -8.44 6.32
N GLY A 401 5.22 -8.58 5.81
CA GLY A 401 4.52 -7.57 5.02
C GLY A 401 4.43 -6.21 5.73
N PRO A 402 3.77 -6.09 6.89
CA PRO A 402 3.64 -4.82 7.62
C PRO A 402 4.97 -4.24 8.08
N LYS A 403 5.91 -5.11 8.49
CA LYS A 403 7.20 -4.69 9.05
C LYS A 403 8.16 -4.18 7.97
N THR A 404 8.22 -4.84 6.83
CA THR A 404 9.14 -4.45 5.73
C THR A 404 8.50 -3.50 4.73
N GLY A 405 7.18 -3.59 4.51
CA GLY A 405 6.44 -2.88 3.45
C GLY A 405 6.76 -3.38 2.04
N LEU A 406 7.32 -4.58 1.94
CA LEU A 406 7.69 -5.23 0.69
C LEU A 406 6.66 -6.33 0.39
N ARG A 407 6.31 -6.48 -0.89
CA ARG A 407 5.51 -7.61 -1.41
C ARG A 407 6.29 -8.93 -1.26
N GLN A 408 5.60 -10.06 -1.18
CA GLN A 408 6.20 -11.34 -0.79
C GLN A 408 7.37 -11.76 -1.71
N MET A 409 7.16 -11.66 -3.02
CA MET A 409 8.20 -12.02 -4.00
C MET A 409 9.30 -10.94 -4.14
N ILE A 410 9.05 -9.71 -3.67
CA ILE A 410 10.11 -8.71 -3.52
C ILE A 410 10.97 -9.02 -2.30
N GLN A 411 10.38 -9.48 -1.19
CA GLN A 411 11.15 -9.96 -0.03
C GLN A 411 12.04 -11.15 -0.41
N ALA A 412 11.57 -12.03 -1.30
CA ALA A 412 12.37 -13.15 -1.79
C ALA A 412 13.68 -12.72 -2.47
N ARG A 413 13.79 -11.49 -3.02
CA ARG A 413 15.04 -10.95 -3.58
C ARG A 413 16.19 -10.88 -2.57
N TYR A 414 15.87 -10.73 -1.29
CA TYR A 414 16.85 -10.70 -0.19
C TYR A 414 17.38 -12.09 0.17
N THR A 415 16.89 -13.13 -0.50
CA THR A 415 17.29 -14.53 -0.33
C THR A 415 17.81 -15.10 -1.66
N PHE A 416 17.04 -14.95 -2.74
CA PHE A 416 17.29 -15.50 -4.08
C PHE A 416 17.93 -14.49 -5.05
N GLY A 417 18.30 -13.29 -4.59
CA GLY A 417 18.85 -12.26 -5.46
C GLY A 417 17.85 -11.70 -6.47
N ILE A 418 18.26 -10.72 -7.26
CA ILE A 418 17.35 -10.04 -8.21
C ILE A 418 17.02 -10.88 -9.45
N TYR A 419 17.94 -11.75 -9.87
CA TYR A 419 17.80 -12.50 -11.12
C TYR A 419 17.23 -13.91 -10.89
N LEU A 420 17.78 -14.66 -9.93
CA LEU A 420 17.36 -16.05 -9.70
C LEU A 420 15.98 -16.15 -9.05
N VAL A 421 15.51 -15.10 -8.37
CA VAL A 421 14.13 -15.03 -7.88
C VAL A 421 13.10 -15.15 -9.02
N ASN A 422 13.44 -14.77 -10.26
CA ASN A 422 12.51 -14.85 -11.39
C ASN A 422 12.05 -16.28 -11.67
N ILE A 423 12.91 -17.29 -11.41
CA ILE A 423 12.51 -18.70 -11.49
C ILE A 423 11.38 -18.98 -10.50
N LEU A 424 11.49 -18.44 -9.28
CA LEU A 424 10.46 -18.63 -8.26
C LEU A 424 9.20 -17.81 -8.57
N VAL A 425 9.33 -16.64 -9.17
CA VAL A 425 8.19 -15.84 -9.66
C VAL A 425 7.42 -16.62 -10.72
N LEU A 426 8.10 -17.31 -11.64
CA LEU A 426 7.46 -18.17 -12.64
C LEU A 426 6.75 -19.37 -12.00
N LEU A 427 7.38 -20.04 -11.03
CA LEU A 427 6.75 -21.14 -10.29
C LEU A 427 5.53 -20.66 -9.49
N ASN A 428 5.64 -19.49 -8.85
CA ASN A 428 4.53 -18.89 -8.14
C ASN A 428 3.40 -18.54 -9.11
N LEU A 429 3.69 -17.85 -10.22
CA LEU A 429 2.71 -17.54 -11.28
C LEU A 429 1.98 -18.79 -11.77
N ALA A 430 2.70 -19.89 -12.04
CA ALA A 430 2.08 -21.15 -12.44
C ALA A 430 1.15 -21.70 -11.34
N THR A 431 1.56 -21.58 -10.07
CA THR A 431 0.79 -22.02 -8.90
C THR A 431 -0.50 -21.23 -8.73
N VAL A 432 -0.42 -19.90 -8.71
CA VAL A 432 -1.62 -19.06 -8.58
C VAL A 432 -2.53 -19.14 -9.81
N SER A 433 -1.96 -19.34 -11.00
CA SER A 433 -2.74 -19.57 -12.23
C SER A 433 -3.54 -20.86 -12.18
N GLY A 434 -2.94 -21.97 -11.73
CA GLY A 434 -3.67 -23.23 -11.67
C GLY A 434 -4.74 -23.27 -10.57
N PHE A 435 -4.53 -22.63 -9.42
CA PHE A 435 -5.63 -22.42 -8.45
C PHE A 435 -6.78 -21.62 -9.05
N THR A 436 -6.47 -20.57 -9.83
CA THR A 436 -7.50 -19.80 -10.56
C THR A 436 -8.24 -20.67 -11.59
N ILE A 437 -7.54 -21.54 -12.33
CA ILE A 437 -8.16 -22.48 -13.27
C ILE A 437 -9.14 -23.39 -12.54
N ILE A 438 -8.69 -24.00 -11.44
CA ILE A 438 -9.50 -24.91 -10.63
C ILE A 438 -10.76 -24.18 -10.15
N ASP A 439 -10.62 -23.00 -9.57
CA ASP A 439 -11.74 -22.19 -9.06
C ASP A 439 -12.75 -21.78 -10.13
N CYS A 440 -12.28 -21.42 -11.32
CA CYS A 440 -13.13 -21.13 -12.48
C CYS A 440 -13.91 -22.37 -12.92
N VAL A 441 -13.25 -23.54 -12.97
CA VAL A 441 -13.91 -24.82 -13.31
C VAL A 441 -14.96 -25.19 -12.27
N ILE A 442 -14.66 -25.04 -10.98
CA ILE A 442 -15.61 -25.32 -9.89
C ILE A 442 -16.86 -24.45 -10.02
N GLY A 443 -16.67 -23.14 -10.14
CA GLY A 443 -17.78 -22.21 -10.32
C GLY A 443 -18.59 -22.52 -11.59
N GLY A 444 -17.91 -22.79 -12.70
CA GLY A 444 -18.56 -23.11 -13.97
C GLY A 444 -19.34 -24.43 -13.96
N GLN A 445 -18.79 -25.49 -13.36
CA GLN A 445 -19.49 -26.76 -13.18
C GLN A 445 -20.72 -26.60 -12.28
N THR A 446 -20.59 -25.83 -11.20
CA THR A 446 -21.70 -25.55 -10.27
C THR A 446 -22.81 -24.75 -10.94
N LEU A 447 -22.49 -23.75 -11.77
CA LEU A 447 -23.48 -23.04 -12.59
C LEU A 447 -24.17 -23.94 -13.62
N SER A 448 -23.41 -24.82 -14.28
CA SER A 448 -23.98 -25.72 -15.29
C SER A 448 -24.97 -26.73 -14.71
N ALA A 449 -24.84 -27.05 -13.41
CA ALA A 449 -25.72 -27.99 -12.70
C ALA A 449 -27.13 -27.44 -12.43
N LEU A 450 -27.41 -26.17 -12.73
CA LEU A 450 -28.69 -25.52 -12.48
C LEU A 450 -29.82 -25.93 -13.43
N ASN A 451 -29.47 -26.53 -14.58
CA ASN A 451 -30.44 -26.73 -15.66
C ASN A 451 -30.28 -28.08 -16.35
N ASP A 452 -31.25 -28.98 -16.14
CA ASP A 452 -31.31 -30.35 -16.68
C ASP A 452 -31.59 -30.42 -18.22
N GLY A 453 -31.34 -29.34 -18.98
CA GLY A 453 -31.87 -29.24 -20.36
C GLY A 453 -31.33 -28.14 -21.28
N GLY A 454 -30.06 -27.71 -21.18
CA GLY A 454 -29.36 -27.14 -22.35
C GLY A 454 -29.10 -25.61 -22.42
N GLY A 455 -29.24 -24.84 -21.34
CA GLY A 455 -29.02 -23.38 -21.38
C GLY A 455 -27.58 -22.90 -21.15
N VAL A 456 -26.88 -23.45 -20.14
CA VAL A 456 -25.56 -22.97 -19.71
C VAL A 456 -24.57 -24.12 -19.70
N SER A 457 -23.70 -24.18 -20.70
CA SER A 457 -22.60 -25.14 -20.71
C SER A 457 -21.57 -24.80 -19.63
N VAL A 458 -20.79 -25.80 -19.18
CA VAL A 458 -19.65 -25.59 -18.28
C VAL A 458 -18.72 -24.48 -18.81
N ASN A 459 -18.55 -24.41 -20.14
CA ASN A 459 -17.72 -23.39 -20.79
C ASN A 459 -18.25 -21.97 -20.56
N VAL A 460 -19.57 -21.77 -20.67
CA VAL A 460 -20.19 -20.47 -20.41
C VAL A 460 -20.10 -20.15 -18.92
N GLY A 461 -20.34 -21.13 -18.03
CA GLY A 461 -20.19 -20.95 -16.59
C GLY A 461 -18.78 -20.50 -16.18
N ILE A 462 -17.75 -21.13 -16.75
CA ILE A 462 -16.33 -20.76 -16.53
C ILE A 462 -16.08 -19.30 -16.95
N ALA A 463 -16.55 -18.91 -18.14
CA ALA A 463 -16.36 -17.55 -18.64
C ALA A 463 -17.06 -16.51 -17.75
N VAL A 464 -18.30 -16.79 -17.30
CA VAL A 464 -19.06 -15.90 -16.42
C VAL A 464 -18.33 -15.69 -15.10
N VAL A 465 -17.87 -16.76 -14.44
CA VAL A 465 -17.16 -16.68 -13.15
C VAL A 465 -15.85 -15.89 -13.31
N ALA A 466 -15.06 -16.17 -14.35
CA ALA A 466 -13.80 -15.47 -14.61
C ALA A 466 -13.99 -13.97 -14.88
N VAL A 467 -15.01 -13.58 -15.66
CA VAL A 467 -15.29 -12.18 -15.99
C VAL A 467 -15.81 -11.40 -14.77
N ILE A 468 -16.65 -12.01 -13.93
CA ILE A 468 -17.11 -11.37 -12.70
C ILE A 468 -15.95 -11.20 -11.72
N ALA A 469 -15.08 -12.21 -11.57
CA ALA A 469 -13.91 -12.10 -10.69
C ALA A 469 -12.91 -11.04 -11.17
N LEU A 470 -12.73 -10.91 -12.50
CA LEU A 470 -11.95 -9.83 -13.10
C LEU A 470 -12.48 -8.46 -12.68
N PHE A 471 -13.81 -8.25 -12.73
CA PHE A 471 -14.43 -6.98 -12.33
C PHE A 471 -14.09 -6.63 -10.88
N ILE A 472 -14.18 -7.59 -9.95
CA ILE A 472 -13.84 -7.39 -8.53
C ILE A 472 -12.36 -7.01 -8.36
N SER A 473 -11.45 -7.70 -9.07
CA SER A 473 -10.02 -7.42 -8.98
C SER A 473 -9.59 -6.11 -9.67
N PHE A 474 -10.34 -5.66 -10.69
CA PHE A 474 -9.97 -4.52 -11.53
C PHE A 474 -10.01 -3.18 -10.75
N PHE A 475 -10.97 -3.00 -9.85
CA PHE A 475 -11.10 -1.78 -9.03
C PHE A 475 -10.16 -1.72 -7.82
N GLY A 476 -9.21 -2.67 -7.71
CA GLY A 476 -8.09 -2.62 -6.76
C GLY A 476 -8.43 -2.87 -5.29
N TYR A 477 -7.45 -2.56 -4.42
CA TYR A 477 -7.45 -2.95 -3.00
C TYR A 477 -8.72 -2.55 -2.23
N ARG A 478 -9.30 -1.37 -2.50
CA ARG A 478 -10.48 -0.88 -1.75
C ARG A 478 -11.74 -1.71 -2.00
N VAL A 479 -12.04 -2.01 -3.27
CA VAL A 479 -13.20 -2.82 -3.65
C VAL A 479 -13.00 -4.27 -3.22
N LEU A 480 -11.79 -4.80 -3.45
CA LEU A 480 -11.43 -6.14 -3.00
C LEU A 480 -11.65 -6.29 -1.49
N HIS A 481 -11.11 -5.38 -0.66
CA HIS A 481 -11.29 -5.44 0.79
C HIS A 481 -12.74 -5.22 1.25
N ARG A 482 -13.55 -4.51 0.46
CA ARG A 482 -14.98 -4.36 0.76
C ARG A 482 -15.74 -5.65 0.51
N TYR A 483 -15.50 -6.27 -0.64
CA TYR A 483 -16.04 -7.57 -0.98
C TYR A 483 -15.59 -8.63 0.02
N GLU A 484 -14.30 -8.71 0.30
CA GLU A 484 -13.70 -9.67 1.24
C GLU A 484 -14.18 -9.51 2.68
N ARG A 485 -14.68 -8.34 3.08
CA ARG A 485 -15.24 -8.17 4.42
C ARG A 485 -16.57 -8.92 4.61
N TYR A 486 -17.39 -9.00 3.57
CA TYR A 486 -18.78 -9.46 3.67
C TYR A 486 -19.12 -10.66 2.77
N GLY A 487 -18.29 -10.94 1.76
CA GLY A 487 -18.54 -11.95 0.73
C GLY A 487 -18.72 -13.36 1.29
N TRP A 488 -18.06 -13.69 2.41
CA TRP A 488 -18.20 -15.00 3.06
C TRP A 488 -19.59 -15.25 3.67
N ILE A 489 -20.35 -14.21 4.04
CA ILE A 489 -21.64 -14.39 4.75
C ILE A 489 -22.66 -15.16 3.90
N PRO A 490 -23.03 -14.70 2.68
CA PRO A 490 -24.00 -15.44 1.85
C PRO A 490 -23.49 -16.82 1.45
N ILE A 491 -22.16 -16.98 1.30
CA ILE A 491 -21.55 -18.25 0.93
C ILE A 491 -21.61 -19.25 2.09
N LEU A 492 -21.25 -18.85 3.29
CA LEU A 492 -21.31 -19.71 4.47
C LEU A 492 -22.76 -20.15 4.74
N VAL A 493 -23.72 -19.23 4.65
CA VAL A 493 -25.14 -19.55 4.76
C VAL A 493 -25.56 -20.56 3.70
N SER A 494 -25.11 -20.38 2.45
CA SER A 494 -25.39 -21.31 1.34
C SER A 494 -24.82 -22.71 1.60
N ILE A 495 -23.61 -22.81 2.14
CA ILE A 495 -22.97 -24.09 2.50
C ILE A 495 -23.73 -24.76 3.64
N ILE A 496 -24.16 -24.00 4.65
CA ILE A 496 -24.97 -24.53 5.78
C ILE A 496 -26.30 -25.07 5.26
N ILE A 497 -26.99 -24.33 4.37
CA ILE A 497 -28.26 -24.78 3.77
C ILE A 497 -28.04 -26.06 2.94
N ALA A 498 -27.02 -26.10 2.08
CA ALA A 498 -26.70 -27.28 1.29
C ALA A 498 -26.42 -28.50 2.19
N THR A 499 -25.64 -28.30 3.25
CA THR A 499 -25.36 -29.33 4.25
C THR A 499 -26.63 -29.78 4.97
N GLY A 500 -27.53 -28.87 5.32
CA GLY A 500 -28.82 -29.19 5.94
C GLY A 500 -29.73 -30.02 5.05
N CYS A 501 -29.83 -29.68 3.75
CA CYS A 501 -30.64 -30.42 2.78
C CYS A 501 -30.06 -31.82 2.47
N GLY A 502 -28.74 -31.92 2.32
CA GLY A 502 -28.05 -33.19 2.04
C GLY A 502 -27.71 -34.03 3.29
N GLY A 503 -27.85 -33.48 4.49
CA GLY A 503 -27.26 -34.01 5.73
C GLY A 503 -27.68 -35.44 6.08
N LYS A 504 -28.92 -35.82 5.78
CA LYS A 504 -29.45 -37.18 6.01
C LYS A 504 -28.69 -38.28 5.26
N HIS A 505 -27.94 -37.92 4.22
CA HIS A 505 -27.15 -38.84 3.41
C HIS A 505 -25.68 -38.89 3.86
N LEU A 506 -25.19 -37.91 4.61
CA LEU A 506 -23.79 -37.86 5.06
C LEU A 506 -23.41 -38.99 6.01
N SER A 507 -24.37 -39.66 6.66
CA SER A 507 -24.10 -40.85 7.47
C SER A 507 -23.84 -42.11 6.64
N LYS A 508 -24.21 -42.12 5.35
CA LYS A 508 -24.11 -43.30 4.47
C LYS A 508 -22.71 -43.48 3.91
N GLN A 509 -21.70 -43.57 4.78
CA GLN A 509 -20.30 -43.70 4.37
C GLN A 509 -20.02 -45.07 3.74
N ALA A 510 -19.22 -45.10 2.67
CA ALA A 510 -18.72 -46.33 2.06
C ALA A 510 -17.72 -47.02 3.01
N ASP A 511 -17.69 -48.35 2.96
CA ASP A 511 -16.71 -49.14 3.70
C ASP A 511 -15.31 -48.83 3.17
N ALA A 512 -14.43 -48.39 4.06
CA ALA A 512 -13.05 -48.09 3.75
C ALA A 512 -12.12 -49.11 4.40
N PRO A 513 -11.08 -49.58 3.69
CA PRO A 513 -10.03 -50.38 4.32
C PRO A 513 -9.32 -49.57 5.42
N PRO A 514 -8.64 -50.23 6.37
CA PRO A 514 -7.82 -49.53 7.36
C PRO A 514 -6.83 -48.58 6.69
N ALA A 515 -6.74 -47.35 7.19
CA ALA A 515 -5.86 -46.35 6.62
C ALA A 515 -4.40 -46.83 6.60
N SER A 516 -3.84 -46.92 5.38
CA SER A 516 -2.43 -47.23 5.20
C SER A 516 -1.58 -45.98 5.37
N ALA A 517 -0.35 -46.13 5.89
CA ALA A 517 0.59 -45.01 6.03
C ALA A 517 0.81 -44.25 4.68
N PRO A 518 0.93 -44.94 3.53
CA PRO A 518 1.05 -44.27 2.24
C PRO A 518 -0.14 -43.39 1.87
N ALA A 519 -1.37 -43.84 2.13
CA ALA A 519 -2.57 -43.05 1.85
C ALA A 519 -2.65 -41.81 2.77
N VAL A 520 -2.30 -41.97 4.04
CA VAL A 520 -2.26 -40.87 5.03
C VAL A 520 -1.26 -39.80 4.63
N LEU A 521 -0.02 -40.19 4.33
CA LEU A 521 1.06 -39.25 3.98
C LEU A 521 0.80 -38.58 2.63
N SER A 522 0.30 -39.32 1.64
CA SER A 522 -0.01 -38.75 0.33
C SER A 522 -1.17 -37.74 0.38
N PHE A 523 -2.22 -38.03 1.15
CA PHE A 523 -3.30 -37.06 1.36
C PHE A 523 -2.83 -35.85 2.19
N GLY A 524 -1.98 -36.08 3.18
CA GLY A 524 -1.31 -35.01 3.94
C GLY A 524 -0.45 -34.10 3.05
N GLY A 525 0.30 -34.66 2.10
CA GLY A 525 1.06 -33.92 1.11
C GLY A 525 0.18 -33.09 0.17
N LEU A 526 -1.00 -33.59 -0.18
CA LEU A 526 -2.00 -32.82 -0.94
C LEU A 526 -2.51 -31.61 -0.13
N ILE A 527 -2.80 -31.77 1.16
CA ILE A 527 -3.17 -30.66 2.05
C ILE A 527 -2.01 -29.65 2.18
N ALA A 528 -0.76 -30.13 2.23
CA ALA A 528 0.41 -29.27 2.24
C ALA A 528 0.49 -28.42 0.96
N GLY A 529 0.26 -29.03 -0.20
CA GLY A 529 0.17 -28.34 -1.49
C GLY A 529 -0.99 -27.35 -1.57
N PHE A 530 -2.04 -27.52 -0.77
CA PHE A 530 -3.16 -26.57 -0.70
C PHE A 530 -2.81 -25.32 0.15
N LEU A 531 -2.12 -25.50 1.28
CA LEU A 531 -1.91 -24.43 2.27
C LEU A 531 -0.58 -23.69 2.14
N ILE A 532 0.53 -24.42 1.96
CA ILE A 532 1.88 -23.83 1.95
C ILE A 532 2.05 -22.77 0.85
N PRO A 533 1.50 -22.92 -0.37
CA PRO A 533 1.69 -21.93 -1.43
C PRO A 533 1.19 -20.53 -1.10
N TRP A 534 0.20 -20.40 -0.22
CA TRP A 534 -0.23 -19.08 0.27
C TRP A 534 0.93 -18.28 0.85
N ALA A 535 1.98 -18.94 1.36
CA ALA A 535 3.19 -18.29 1.86
C ALA A 535 3.96 -17.50 0.80
N ALA A 536 3.80 -17.80 -0.49
CA ALA A 536 4.44 -17.08 -1.60
C ALA A 536 3.70 -15.78 -1.99
N LEU A 537 2.56 -15.49 -1.39
CA LEU A 537 1.75 -14.30 -1.67
C LEU A 537 1.21 -13.61 -0.40
N SER A 538 1.42 -14.19 0.78
CA SER A 538 0.74 -13.76 2.01
C SER A 538 1.09 -12.36 2.50
N SER A 539 2.28 -11.83 2.20
CA SER A 539 2.62 -10.43 2.49
C SER A 539 1.92 -9.43 1.58
N ASP A 540 1.44 -9.83 0.40
CA ASP A 540 0.86 -8.91 -0.58
C ASP A 540 -0.40 -8.24 -0.05
N PHE A 541 -1.15 -8.91 0.82
CA PHE A 541 -2.36 -8.36 1.44
C PHE A 541 -2.08 -7.62 2.76
N CYS A 542 -0.87 -7.70 3.29
CA CYS A 542 -0.54 -7.15 4.60
C CYS A 542 0.34 -5.89 4.52
N THR A 543 0.79 -5.48 3.34
CA THR A 543 1.78 -4.38 3.20
C THR A 543 1.27 -3.00 3.61
N TYR A 544 -0.04 -2.75 3.59
CA TYR A 544 -0.65 -1.46 3.96
C TYR A 544 -0.91 -1.32 5.46
N ILE A 545 -0.67 -2.38 6.23
CA ILE A 545 -0.95 -2.43 7.66
C ILE A 545 0.15 -1.72 8.42
N SER A 546 -0.24 -0.96 9.44
CA SER A 546 0.70 -0.24 10.30
C SER A 546 1.72 -1.19 10.96
N PRO A 547 3.02 -0.81 10.96
CA PRO A 547 4.06 -1.60 11.60
C PRO A 547 3.95 -1.62 13.13
N ASP A 548 3.10 -0.80 13.76
CA ASP A 548 2.90 -0.79 15.21
C ASP A 548 2.15 -2.04 15.70
N ILE A 549 1.44 -2.73 14.80
CA ILE A 549 0.68 -3.92 15.15
C ILE A 549 1.62 -5.06 15.52
N SER A 550 1.30 -5.75 16.62
CA SER A 550 2.08 -6.87 17.11
C SER A 550 2.10 -8.03 16.11
N SER A 551 3.29 -8.63 15.89
CA SER A 551 3.47 -9.75 14.97
C SER A 551 2.60 -10.97 15.33
N LYS A 552 2.41 -11.22 16.63
CA LYS A 552 1.54 -12.32 17.13
C LYS A 552 0.09 -12.14 16.69
N ARG A 553 -0.40 -10.91 16.64
CA ARG A 553 -1.77 -10.61 16.22
C ARG A 553 -1.95 -10.83 14.72
N ILE A 554 -1.00 -10.38 13.89
CA ILE A 554 -1.02 -10.65 12.44
C ILE A 554 -0.98 -12.15 12.18
N PHE A 555 -0.04 -12.87 12.82
CA PHE A 555 0.05 -14.33 12.72
C PHE A 555 -1.28 -15.00 13.07
N SER A 556 -1.87 -14.64 14.22
CA SER A 556 -3.12 -15.26 14.70
C SER A 556 -4.29 -15.00 13.75
N TYR A 557 -4.40 -13.79 13.19
CA TYR A 557 -5.47 -13.47 12.24
C TYR A 557 -5.34 -14.20 10.91
N VAL A 558 -4.14 -14.29 10.35
CA VAL A 558 -3.91 -15.06 9.11
C VAL A 558 -4.12 -16.55 9.37
N TYR A 559 -3.56 -17.07 10.46
CA TYR A 559 -3.67 -18.47 10.83
C TYR A 559 -5.13 -18.88 11.03
N LEU A 560 -5.89 -18.15 11.85
CA LEU A 560 -7.30 -18.44 12.10
C LEU A 560 -8.16 -18.18 10.84
N GLY A 561 -7.83 -17.16 10.04
CA GLY A 561 -8.56 -16.85 8.81
C GLY A 561 -8.46 -17.97 7.78
N LEU A 562 -7.31 -18.64 7.68
CA LEU A 562 -7.14 -19.82 6.83
C LEU A 562 -7.71 -21.09 7.49
N PHE A 563 -7.39 -21.34 8.75
CA PHE A 563 -7.68 -22.61 9.43
C PHE A 563 -9.18 -22.82 9.71
N VAL A 564 -9.86 -21.79 10.25
CA VAL A 564 -11.26 -21.90 10.70
C VAL A 564 -12.24 -22.26 9.59
N PRO A 565 -12.19 -21.67 8.38
CA PRO A 565 -13.05 -22.11 7.28
C PRO A 565 -12.54 -23.39 6.61
N THR A 566 -11.22 -23.57 6.45
CA THR A 566 -10.68 -24.67 5.65
C THR A 566 -10.94 -26.04 6.28
N VAL A 567 -10.71 -26.20 7.58
CA VAL A 567 -10.82 -27.51 8.26
C VAL A 567 -12.25 -28.06 8.23
N PRO A 568 -13.29 -27.32 8.67
CA PRO A 568 -14.66 -27.82 8.61
C PRO A 568 -15.14 -28.08 7.18
N LEU A 569 -14.75 -27.23 6.21
CA LEU A 569 -15.13 -27.42 4.82
C LEU A 569 -14.46 -28.64 4.18
N MET A 570 -13.18 -28.89 4.45
CA MET A 570 -12.51 -30.12 4.04
C MET A 570 -13.14 -31.37 4.68
N ILE A 571 -13.50 -31.31 5.96
CA ILE A 571 -14.18 -32.45 6.63
C ILE A 571 -15.56 -32.69 6.02
N LEU A 572 -16.33 -31.62 5.75
CA LEU A 572 -17.59 -31.70 5.02
C LEU A 572 -17.37 -32.36 3.65
N GLY A 573 -16.31 -31.99 2.95
CA GLY A 573 -15.88 -32.62 1.72
C GLY A 573 -15.60 -34.11 1.85
N ALA A 574 -14.82 -34.51 2.85
CA ALA A 574 -14.53 -35.91 3.13
C ALA A 574 -15.83 -36.70 3.39
N ALA A 575 -16.78 -36.12 4.13
CA ALA A 575 -18.08 -36.71 4.42
C ALA A 575 -18.95 -36.85 3.16
N ILE A 576 -18.98 -35.82 2.31
CA ILE A 576 -19.67 -35.89 1.01
C ILE A 576 -19.06 -36.99 0.16
N GLY A 577 -17.74 -36.95 -0.04
CA GLY A 577 -16.99 -37.90 -0.87
C GLY A 577 -17.19 -39.35 -0.43
N GLY A 578 -17.15 -39.63 0.87
CA GLY A 578 -17.34 -40.98 1.39
C GLY A 578 -18.79 -41.47 1.29
N ALA A 579 -19.77 -40.57 1.18
CA ALA A 579 -21.17 -40.92 0.98
C ALA A 579 -21.58 -41.07 -0.50
N VAL A 580 -20.83 -40.48 -1.45
CA VAL A 580 -21.15 -40.55 -2.89
C VAL A 580 -21.40 -41.98 -3.37
N PRO A 581 -20.57 -43.00 -3.07
CA PRO A 581 -20.77 -44.35 -3.58
C PRO A 581 -22.09 -45.01 -3.13
N ASN A 582 -22.59 -44.62 -1.96
CA ASN A 582 -23.78 -45.21 -1.32
C ASN A 582 -25.06 -44.40 -1.54
N VAL A 583 -24.98 -43.26 -2.24
CA VAL A 583 -26.11 -42.38 -2.54
C VAL A 583 -26.25 -42.29 -4.06
N PRO A 584 -27.16 -43.08 -4.68
CA PRO A 584 -27.25 -43.19 -6.14
C PRO A 584 -27.42 -41.85 -6.87
N ASP A 585 -28.19 -40.93 -6.28
CA ASP A 585 -28.40 -39.60 -6.84
C ASP A 585 -27.11 -38.77 -6.87
N TRP A 586 -26.29 -38.84 -5.83
CA TRP A 586 -25.00 -38.15 -5.76
C TRP A 586 -23.98 -38.80 -6.70
N ALA A 587 -23.95 -40.13 -6.78
CA ALA A 587 -23.11 -40.84 -7.74
C ALA A 587 -23.46 -40.49 -9.20
N LYS A 588 -24.75 -40.36 -9.52
CA LYS A 588 -25.21 -39.92 -10.84
C LYS A 588 -24.82 -38.46 -11.11
N ALA A 589 -25.06 -37.57 -10.15
CA ALA A 589 -24.73 -36.15 -10.28
C ALA A 589 -23.22 -35.91 -10.38
N TYR A 590 -22.41 -36.73 -9.70
CA TYR A 590 -20.96 -36.72 -9.81
C TYR A 590 -20.48 -37.07 -11.23
N LYS A 591 -21.10 -38.05 -11.88
CA LYS A 591 -20.75 -38.44 -13.26
C LYS A 591 -21.09 -37.35 -14.29
N SER A 592 -22.20 -36.61 -14.09
CA SER A 592 -22.66 -35.63 -15.07
C SER A 592 -22.14 -34.21 -14.83
N GLY A 593 -21.96 -33.81 -13.58
CA GLY A 593 -21.62 -32.44 -13.18
C GLY A 593 -20.46 -32.33 -12.19
N SER A 594 -19.73 -33.43 -11.96
CA SER A 594 -18.63 -33.47 -10.99
C SER A 594 -19.12 -32.98 -9.61
N VAL A 595 -18.34 -32.12 -8.95
CA VAL A 595 -18.65 -31.57 -7.63
C VAL A 595 -19.86 -30.64 -7.68
N GLY A 596 -19.95 -29.77 -8.69
CA GLY A 596 -21.06 -28.84 -8.84
C GLY A 596 -22.41 -29.57 -8.94
N GLY A 597 -22.42 -30.73 -9.60
CA GLY A 597 -23.56 -31.62 -9.67
C GLY A 597 -23.99 -32.16 -8.30
N ILE A 598 -23.05 -32.53 -7.43
CA ILE A 598 -23.38 -33.04 -6.08
C ILE A 598 -24.08 -31.96 -5.24
N PHE A 599 -23.59 -30.71 -5.26
CA PHE A 599 -24.25 -29.62 -4.53
C PHE A 599 -25.65 -29.34 -5.06
N ALA A 600 -25.84 -29.38 -6.38
CA ALA A 600 -27.18 -29.27 -6.96
C ALA A 600 -28.10 -30.43 -6.52
N ALA A 601 -27.59 -31.66 -6.47
CA ALA A 601 -28.33 -32.83 -5.98
C ALA A 601 -28.68 -32.73 -4.49
N MET A 602 -27.76 -32.24 -3.65
CA MET A 602 -28.00 -31.97 -2.23
C MET A 602 -29.12 -30.93 -2.02
N LEU A 603 -29.18 -29.93 -2.89
CA LEU A 603 -30.17 -28.84 -2.84
C LEU A 603 -31.47 -29.14 -3.57
N SER A 604 -31.59 -30.30 -4.24
CA SER A 604 -32.78 -30.68 -5.02
C SER A 604 -34.06 -30.66 -4.19
N SER A 605 -34.00 -31.02 -2.90
CA SER A 605 -35.15 -31.00 -2.00
C SER A 605 -35.70 -29.60 -1.71
N ALA A 606 -34.90 -28.56 -1.92
CA ALA A 606 -35.31 -27.16 -1.74
C ALA A 606 -35.91 -26.54 -3.01
N GLY A 607 -36.07 -27.32 -4.09
CA GLY A 607 -36.72 -26.89 -5.34
C GLY A 607 -36.09 -25.63 -5.94
N GLY A 608 -36.93 -24.63 -6.26
CA GLY A 608 -36.47 -23.37 -6.87
C GLY A 608 -35.51 -22.57 -5.99
N PHE A 609 -35.68 -22.61 -4.66
CA PHE A 609 -34.74 -21.97 -3.74
C PHE A 609 -33.38 -22.67 -3.74
N GLY A 610 -33.36 -24.00 -3.87
CA GLY A 610 -32.12 -24.77 -4.05
C GLY A 610 -31.32 -24.33 -5.26
N LYS A 611 -31.98 -24.03 -6.39
CA LYS A 611 -31.32 -23.48 -7.58
C LYS A 611 -30.66 -22.11 -7.30
N PHE A 612 -31.35 -21.23 -6.58
CA PHE A 612 -30.77 -19.94 -6.19
C PHE A 612 -29.52 -20.11 -5.31
N ILE A 613 -29.56 -21.02 -4.32
CA ILE A 613 -28.41 -21.32 -3.46
C ILE A 613 -27.24 -21.90 -4.27
N THR A 614 -27.50 -22.76 -5.25
CA THR A 614 -26.47 -23.29 -6.14
C THR A 614 -25.77 -22.17 -6.95
N VAL A 615 -26.49 -21.12 -7.37
CA VAL A 615 -25.86 -19.93 -7.99
C VAL A 615 -24.90 -19.24 -7.01
N LEU A 616 -25.33 -19.04 -5.76
CA LEU A 616 -24.47 -18.43 -4.73
C LEU A 616 -23.22 -19.28 -4.47
N LEU A 617 -23.36 -20.60 -4.37
CA LEU A 617 -22.25 -21.52 -4.21
C LEU A 617 -21.28 -21.47 -5.40
N ALA A 618 -21.77 -21.31 -6.62
CA ALA A 618 -20.92 -21.16 -7.78
C ALA A 618 -20.07 -19.88 -7.74
N PHE A 619 -20.61 -18.81 -7.16
CA PHE A 619 -19.91 -17.55 -6.94
C PHE A 619 -19.05 -17.51 -5.67
N SER A 620 -18.98 -18.61 -4.92
CA SER A 620 -18.11 -18.70 -3.74
C SER A 620 -16.63 -18.53 -4.05
N THR A 621 -16.18 -18.94 -5.24
CA THR A 621 -14.77 -18.88 -5.64
C THR A 621 -14.32 -17.49 -6.08
N LEU A 622 -15.24 -16.53 -6.24
CA LEU A 622 -14.92 -15.18 -6.71
C LEU A 622 -13.91 -14.46 -5.80
N GLY A 623 -14.02 -14.62 -4.48
CA GLY A 623 -13.08 -14.01 -3.53
C GLY A 623 -11.66 -14.54 -3.70
N ASN A 624 -11.53 -15.86 -3.86
CA ASN A 624 -10.24 -16.50 -4.09
C ASN A 624 -9.63 -16.07 -5.45
N ILE A 625 -10.41 -16.13 -6.52
CA ILE A 625 -9.95 -15.71 -7.85
C ILE A 625 -9.52 -14.25 -7.83
N ALA A 626 -10.30 -13.35 -7.22
CA ALA A 626 -9.98 -11.92 -7.19
C ALA A 626 -8.67 -11.63 -6.42
N ALA A 627 -8.48 -12.24 -5.25
CA ALA A 627 -7.23 -12.14 -4.47
C ALA A 627 -6.03 -12.71 -5.25
N THR A 628 -6.25 -13.81 -5.96
CA THR A 628 -5.21 -14.47 -6.75
C THR A 628 -4.81 -13.64 -7.97
N ILE A 629 -5.77 -13.08 -8.72
CA ILE A 629 -5.51 -12.15 -9.83
C ILE A 629 -4.72 -10.93 -9.34
N TYR A 630 -5.09 -10.36 -8.18
CA TYR A 630 -4.35 -9.24 -7.58
C TYR A 630 -2.85 -9.57 -7.46
N SER A 631 -2.53 -10.72 -6.86
CA SER A 631 -1.15 -11.19 -6.67
C SER A 631 -0.45 -11.48 -8.00
N ILE A 632 -1.16 -12.04 -8.99
CA ILE A 632 -0.65 -12.31 -10.33
C ILE A 632 -0.18 -11.02 -11.01
N THR A 633 -0.96 -9.94 -10.93
CA THR A 633 -0.58 -8.67 -11.56
C THR A 633 0.72 -8.10 -10.99
N LEU A 634 0.95 -8.27 -9.68
CA LEU A 634 2.20 -7.88 -9.02
C LEU A 634 3.36 -8.76 -9.48
N ASN A 635 3.17 -10.08 -9.55
CA ASN A 635 4.21 -11.02 -9.97
C ASN A 635 4.67 -10.79 -11.42
N PHE A 636 3.76 -10.44 -12.33
CA PHE A 636 4.12 -10.06 -13.71
C PHE A 636 5.04 -8.83 -13.76
N GLN A 637 4.81 -7.82 -12.91
CA GLN A 637 5.69 -6.66 -12.82
C GLN A 637 7.09 -7.00 -12.25
N ILE A 638 7.20 -8.04 -11.42
CA ILE A 638 8.49 -8.49 -10.86
C ILE A 638 9.33 -9.20 -11.92
N LEU A 639 8.70 -9.95 -12.82
CA LEU A 639 9.36 -10.88 -13.74
C LEU A 639 10.39 -10.21 -14.65
N LEU A 640 10.05 -9.05 -15.23
CA LEU A 640 10.94 -8.28 -16.09
C LEU A 640 10.87 -6.79 -15.70
N PRO A 641 12.02 -6.09 -15.56
CA PRO A 641 12.04 -4.68 -15.17
C PRO A 641 11.21 -3.76 -16.08
N ILE A 642 11.08 -4.10 -17.36
CA ILE A 642 10.30 -3.32 -18.34
C ILE A 642 8.78 -3.38 -18.07
N LEU A 643 8.31 -4.48 -17.46
CA LEU A 643 6.88 -4.70 -17.19
C LEU A 643 6.35 -3.83 -16.05
N VAL A 644 7.23 -3.25 -15.21
CA VAL A 644 6.85 -2.26 -14.18
C VAL A 644 6.22 -1.01 -14.79
N ARG A 645 6.56 -0.68 -16.04
CA ARG A 645 5.99 0.48 -16.76
C ARG A 645 4.55 0.25 -17.22
N VAL A 646 4.11 -1.01 -17.25
CA VAL A 646 2.77 -1.38 -17.70
C VAL A 646 1.79 -1.31 -16.51
N PRO A 647 0.65 -0.61 -16.66
CA PRO A 647 -0.39 -0.58 -15.63
C PRO A 647 -0.87 -1.99 -15.30
N ARG A 648 -0.90 -2.31 -14.01
CA ARG A 648 -1.20 -3.67 -13.52
C ARG A 648 -2.54 -4.22 -13.99
N ALA A 649 -3.53 -3.35 -14.21
CA ALA A 649 -4.86 -3.73 -14.66
C ALA A 649 -4.83 -4.40 -16.05
N LEU A 650 -3.88 -4.04 -16.92
CA LEU A 650 -3.71 -4.69 -18.21
C LEU A 650 -3.28 -6.16 -18.06
N PHE A 651 -2.42 -6.46 -17.07
CA PHE A 651 -2.05 -7.85 -16.79
C PHE A 651 -3.24 -8.69 -16.33
N ALA A 652 -4.19 -8.11 -15.57
CA ALA A 652 -5.40 -8.81 -15.19
C ALA A 652 -6.27 -9.17 -16.41
N LEU A 653 -6.43 -8.24 -17.36
CA LEU A 653 -7.19 -8.47 -18.60
C LEU A 653 -6.57 -9.57 -19.46
N VAL A 654 -5.26 -9.47 -19.71
CA VAL A 654 -4.51 -10.45 -20.52
C VAL A 654 -4.53 -11.82 -19.83
N PHE A 655 -4.34 -11.85 -18.51
CA PHE A 655 -4.38 -13.09 -17.74
C PHE A 655 -5.73 -13.80 -17.87
N ILE A 656 -6.84 -13.07 -17.69
CA ILE A 656 -8.18 -13.67 -17.79
C ILE A 656 -8.50 -14.15 -19.22
N ALA A 657 -8.08 -13.40 -20.24
CA ALA A 657 -8.23 -13.82 -21.63
C ALA A 657 -7.52 -15.15 -21.93
N ILE A 658 -6.37 -15.41 -21.28
CA ILE A 658 -5.63 -16.67 -21.40
C ILE A 658 -6.25 -17.77 -20.53
N ILE A 659 -6.69 -17.44 -19.31
CA ILE A 659 -7.12 -18.46 -18.33
C ILE A 659 -8.47 -19.09 -18.69
N ILE A 660 -9.37 -18.36 -19.34
CA ILE A 660 -10.68 -18.88 -19.77
C ILE A 660 -10.55 -20.12 -20.69
N PRO A 661 -9.85 -20.06 -21.84
CA PRO A 661 -9.72 -21.22 -22.72
C PRO A 661 -8.94 -22.37 -22.06
N VAL A 662 -7.94 -22.08 -21.24
CA VAL A 662 -7.20 -23.11 -20.49
C VAL A 662 -8.11 -23.81 -19.48
N SER A 663 -8.96 -23.06 -18.77
CA SER A 663 -9.93 -23.59 -17.81
C SER A 663 -10.97 -24.48 -18.48
N ILE A 664 -11.46 -24.08 -19.67
CA ILE A 664 -12.37 -24.91 -20.48
C ILE A 664 -11.73 -26.26 -20.81
N ARG A 665 -10.44 -26.28 -21.17
CA ARG A 665 -9.72 -27.53 -21.45
C ARG A 665 -9.52 -28.37 -20.18
N ALA A 666 -9.17 -27.73 -19.07
CA ALA A 666 -8.92 -28.39 -17.78
C ALA A 666 -10.21 -29.03 -17.20
N ALA A 667 -11.38 -28.44 -17.47
CA ALA A 667 -12.68 -28.94 -17.00
C ALA A 667 -12.98 -30.39 -17.42
N ALA A 668 -12.38 -30.87 -18.53
CA ALA A 668 -12.58 -32.23 -19.02
C ALA A 668 -11.97 -33.32 -18.13
N SER A 669 -10.96 -33.00 -17.31
CA SER A 669 -10.27 -33.99 -16.44
C SER A 669 -9.92 -33.38 -15.07
N PHE A 670 -10.94 -32.82 -14.43
CA PHE A 670 -10.79 -31.93 -13.27
C PHE A 670 -10.03 -32.54 -12.08
N PHE A 671 -10.43 -33.69 -11.56
CA PHE A 671 -9.79 -34.29 -10.37
C PHE A 671 -8.34 -34.73 -10.61
N LEU A 672 -8.07 -35.38 -11.75
CA LEU A 672 -6.72 -35.77 -12.13
C LEU A 672 -5.82 -34.54 -12.33
N SER A 673 -6.37 -33.46 -12.88
CA SER A 673 -5.65 -32.18 -13.02
C SER A 673 -5.38 -31.55 -11.65
N LEU A 674 -6.35 -31.59 -10.74
CA LEU A 674 -6.25 -31.06 -9.38
C LEU A 674 -5.16 -31.77 -8.56
N GLU A 675 -5.20 -33.10 -8.49
CA GLU A 675 -4.26 -33.91 -7.69
C GLU A 675 -2.81 -33.72 -8.14
N ASN A 676 -2.56 -33.84 -9.45
CA ASN A 676 -1.21 -33.69 -10.02
C ASN A 676 -0.66 -32.27 -9.86
N PHE A 677 -1.54 -31.27 -9.97
CA PHE A 677 -1.16 -29.89 -9.81
C PHE A 677 -0.75 -29.60 -8.36
N ILE A 678 -1.61 -29.93 -7.39
CA ILE A 678 -1.39 -29.63 -5.97
C ILE A 678 -0.18 -30.38 -5.41
N GLY A 679 0.01 -31.66 -5.78
CA GLY A 679 1.14 -32.47 -5.30
C GLY A 679 2.51 -31.88 -5.67
N VAL A 680 2.69 -31.46 -6.92
CA VAL A 680 3.98 -30.88 -7.38
C VAL A 680 4.27 -29.52 -6.74
N ILE A 681 3.22 -28.75 -6.47
CA ILE A 681 3.34 -27.42 -5.86
C ILE A 681 3.82 -27.50 -4.40
N ALA A 682 3.44 -28.55 -3.68
CA ALA A 682 3.85 -28.75 -2.30
C ALA A 682 5.38 -28.75 -2.14
N TYR A 683 6.11 -29.34 -3.09
CA TYR A 683 7.57 -29.49 -2.99
C TYR A 683 8.32 -28.16 -3.06
N TRP A 684 8.05 -27.37 -4.10
CA TRP A 684 8.77 -26.12 -4.29
C TRP A 684 8.35 -25.08 -3.24
N SER A 685 7.07 -25.05 -2.86
CA SER A 685 6.57 -24.10 -1.87
C SER A 685 7.10 -24.41 -0.47
N ALA A 686 7.22 -25.69 -0.10
CA ALA A 686 7.87 -26.12 1.14
C ALA A 686 9.37 -25.73 1.16
N ALA A 687 10.09 -25.97 0.06
CA ALA A 687 11.49 -25.55 -0.06
C ALA A 687 11.65 -24.03 0.02
N PHE A 688 10.79 -23.27 -0.67
CA PHE A 688 10.76 -21.81 -0.63
C PHE A 688 10.57 -21.29 0.80
N PHE A 689 9.54 -21.77 1.49
CA PHE A 689 9.26 -21.36 2.87
C PHE A 689 10.45 -21.67 3.78
N SER A 690 11.02 -22.86 3.66
CA SER A 690 12.15 -23.29 4.48
C SER A 690 13.36 -22.39 4.30
N ILE A 691 13.77 -22.14 3.04
CA ILE A 691 14.93 -21.29 2.71
C ILE A 691 14.73 -19.85 3.20
N VAL A 692 13.58 -19.24 2.92
CA VAL A 692 13.28 -17.86 3.36
C VAL A 692 13.24 -17.75 4.89
N THR A 693 12.71 -18.77 5.57
CA THR A 693 12.65 -18.81 7.03
C THR A 693 14.05 -18.93 7.64
N VAL A 694 14.92 -19.77 7.08
CA VAL A 694 16.33 -19.88 7.51
C VAL A 694 17.08 -18.57 7.27
N GLU A 695 16.92 -17.92 6.11
CA GLU A 695 17.51 -16.61 5.83
C GLU A 695 17.06 -15.57 6.88
N HIS A 696 15.77 -15.55 7.20
CA HIS A 696 15.21 -14.61 8.17
C HIS A 696 15.71 -14.88 9.61
N LEU A 697 15.65 -16.13 10.07
CA LEU A 697 15.93 -16.50 11.45
C LEU A 697 17.42 -16.60 11.75
N VAL A 698 18.21 -17.22 10.88
CA VAL A 698 19.62 -17.53 11.15
C VAL A 698 20.53 -16.40 10.69
N PHE A 699 20.45 -16.02 9.42
CA PHE A 699 21.36 -15.02 8.84
C PHE A 699 20.97 -13.59 9.21
N ARG A 700 19.67 -13.28 9.17
CA ARG A 700 19.12 -11.97 9.52
C ARG A 700 18.72 -11.84 10.99
N LYS A 701 18.87 -12.90 11.78
CA LYS A 701 18.66 -12.93 13.25
C LYS A 701 17.27 -12.44 13.68
N GLY A 702 16.25 -12.66 12.84
CA GLY A 702 14.87 -12.22 13.09
C GLY A 702 14.67 -10.69 13.05
N ARG A 703 15.65 -9.92 12.55
CA ARG A 703 15.58 -8.45 12.54
C ARG A 703 14.94 -7.94 11.26
N TYR A 704 13.74 -7.37 11.37
CA TYR A 704 13.01 -6.78 10.24
C TYR A 704 13.77 -5.59 9.60
N GLY A 705 14.52 -4.82 10.39
CA GLY A 705 15.34 -3.71 9.87
C GLY A 705 16.52 -4.13 8.99
N SER A 706 16.82 -5.43 8.88
CA SER A 706 17.85 -5.93 7.96
C SER A 706 17.41 -5.90 6.48
N TYR A 707 16.11 -5.74 6.22
CA TYR A 707 15.54 -5.61 4.88
C TYR A 707 15.53 -4.12 4.51
N ASP A 708 16.63 -3.63 3.92
CA ASP A 708 16.75 -2.23 3.51
C ASP A 708 15.90 -1.96 2.24
N PRO A 709 14.77 -1.24 2.34
CA PRO A 709 13.87 -1.02 1.21
C PRO A 709 14.47 -0.16 0.11
N THR A 710 15.67 0.42 0.27
CA THR A 710 16.32 1.23 -0.78
C THR A 710 17.07 0.38 -1.81
N ILE A 711 17.53 -0.81 -1.43
CA ILE A 711 18.33 -1.70 -2.29
C ILE A 711 17.51 -2.79 -3.00
N TRP A 712 16.19 -2.82 -2.78
CA TRP A 712 15.27 -3.86 -3.28
C TRP A 712 15.31 -4.09 -4.81
N ASN A 713 15.80 -3.12 -5.58
CA ASN A 713 15.93 -3.19 -7.04
C ASN A 713 17.39 -2.97 -7.53
N VAL A 714 18.39 -3.14 -6.65
CA VAL A 714 19.81 -2.97 -6.97
C VAL A 714 20.53 -4.32 -6.91
N GLY A 715 20.73 -4.94 -8.08
CA GLY A 715 21.29 -6.30 -8.17
C GLY A 715 22.68 -6.45 -7.54
N SER A 716 23.52 -5.42 -7.59
CA SER A 716 24.86 -5.44 -7.00
C SER A 716 24.87 -5.36 -5.47
N ALA A 717 23.77 -4.90 -4.85
CA ALA A 717 23.62 -4.80 -3.40
C ALA A 717 22.90 -6.02 -2.80
N LEU A 718 22.13 -6.76 -3.62
CA LEU A 718 21.41 -7.95 -3.20
C LEU A 718 22.30 -9.21 -3.23
N PRO A 719 21.89 -10.30 -2.53
CA PRO A 719 22.49 -11.63 -2.64
C PRO A 719 22.63 -12.10 -4.09
N SER A 720 23.57 -13.02 -4.35
CA SER A 720 23.61 -13.67 -5.67
C SER A 720 22.41 -14.58 -5.88
N GLY A 721 21.89 -15.17 -4.79
CA GLY A 721 20.81 -16.14 -4.80
C GLY A 721 21.24 -17.56 -5.17
N VAL A 722 22.51 -17.77 -5.52
CA VAL A 722 23.03 -19.08 -5.97
C VAL A 722 22.94 -20.10 -4.84
N SER A 723 23.23 -19.70 -3.60
CA SER A 723 23.10 -20.55 -2.41
C SER A 723 21.67 -21.04 -2.20
N ALA A 724 20.69 -20.15 -2.34
CA ALA A 724 19.26 -20.43 -2.17
C ALA A 724 18.74 -21.34 -3.28
N LEU A 725 19.04 -21.01 -4.54
CA LEU A 725 18.62 -21.82 -5.67
C LEU A 725 19.29 -23.21 -5.66
N ALA A 726 20.58 -23.29 -5.35
CA ALA A 726 21.30 -24.55 -5.25
C ALA A 726 20.75 -25.42 -4.12
N ALA A 727 20.48 -24.87 -2.93
CA ALA A 727 19.86 -25.62 -1.83
C ALA A 727 18.48 -26.16 -2.22
N GLY A 728 17.67 -25.33 -2.90
CA GLY A 728 16.39 -25.75 -3.47
C GLY A 728 16.56 -26.90 -4.45
N LEU A 729 17.37 -26.74 -5.50
CA LEU A 729 17.56 -27.76 -6.54
C LEU A 729 18.21 -29.05 -6.03
N LEU A 730 19.21 -28.96 -5.15
CA LEU A 730 19.86 -30.13 -4.58
C LEU A 730 18.91 -30.93 -3.68
N SER A 731 17.94 -30.26 -3.03
CA SER A 731 16.92 -30.99 -2.27
C SER A 731 16.07 -31.90 -3.16
N PHE A 732 15.87 -31.56 -4.44
CA PHE A 732 15.10 -32.39 -5.36
C PHE A 732 15.75 -33.75 -5.67
N ALA A 733 17.05 -33.90 -5.43
CA ALA A 733 17.72 -35.20 -5.55
C ALA A 733 17.09 -36.26 -4.62
N LEU A 734 16.57 -35.86 -3.45
CA LEU A 734 15.87 -36.76 -2.52
C LEU A 734 14.34 -36.61 -2.59
N VAL A 735 13.81 -35.45 -2.97
CA VAL A 735 12.36 -35.27 -3.18
C VAL A 735 11.85 -36.16 -4.31
N ILE A 736 12.56 -36.24 -5.43
CA ILE A 736 12.12 -37.03 -6.60
C ILE A 736 11.96 -38.53 -6.23
N PRO A 737 12.90 -39.19 -5.54
CA PRO A 737 12.69 -40.56 -5.08
C PRO A 737 11.55 -40.76 -4.06
N CYS A 738 11.14 -39.69 -3.37
CA CYS A 738 10.13 -39.69 -2.31
C CYS A 738 8.73 -39.25 -2.76
N MET A 739 8.58 -38.72 -3.98
CA MET A 739 7.29 -38.27 -4.51
C MET A 739 6.46 -39.42 -5.07
N SER A 740 5.14 -39.36 -4.85
CA SER A 740 4.15 -40.30 -5.37
C SER A 740 3.09 -39.52 -6.14
N GLN A 741 3.36 -39.29 -7.42
CA GLN A 741 2.47 -38.57 -8.34
C GLN A 741 1.94 -39.53 -9.40
N THR A 742 0.86 -39.17 -10.12
CA THR A 742 0.24 -40.13 -11.06
C THR A 742 1.15 -40.52 -12.22
N TRP A 743 2.07 -39.62 -12.61
CA TRP A 743 3.01 -39.80 -13.72
C TRP A 743 4.35 -40.42 -13.28
N TYR A 744 4.67 -40.34 -11.98
CA TYR A 744 5.89 -40.91 -11.44
C TYR A 744 5.74 -41.24 -9.95
N VAL A 745 6.05 -42.48 -9.60
CA VAL A 745 6.14 -42.95 -8.22
C VAL A 745 7.58 -43.34 -7.93
N GLY A 746 8.22 -42.59 -7.05
CA GLY A 746 9.60 -42.81 -6.65
C GLY A 746 9.79 -44.12 -5.86
N PRO A 747 11.01 -44.70 -5.89
CA PRO A 747 11.28 -45.98 -5.24
C PRO A 747 11.05 -45.96 -3.72
N ILE A 748 11.25 -44.82 -3.06
CA ILE A 748 10.98 -44.65 -1.63
C ILE A 748 9.48 -44.49 -1.42
N ALA A 749 8.84 -43.67 -2.27
CA ALA A 749 7.41 -43.37 -2.22
C ALA A 749 6.53 -44.63 -2.35
N LYS A 750 6.98 -45.65 -3.10
CA LYS A 750 6.29 -46.96 -3.18
C LYS A 750 6.09 -47.64 -1.82
N LYS A 751 6.95 -47.35 -0.84
CA LYS A 751 6.87 -47.93 0.51
C LYS A 751 6.27 -46.95 1.52
N THR A 752 6.63 -45.68 1.43
CA THR A 752 6.26 -44.66 2.42
C THR A 752 4.97 -43.91 2.10
N GLY A 753 4.58 -43.87 0.83
CA GLY A 753 3.70 -42.82 0.29
C GLY A 753 4.47 -41.55 -0.03
N ASP A 754 3.75 -40.52 -0.46
CA ASP A 754 4.34 -39.22 -0.76
C ASP A 754 4.84 -38.54 0.52
N ILE A 755 6.16 -38.40 0.64
CA ILE A 755 6.81 -37.63 1.71
C ILE A 755 7.67 -36.51 1.12
N GLY A 756 7.40 -36.13 -0.13
CA GLY A 756 8.24 -35.22 -0.89
C GLY A 756 8.29 -33.82 -0.27
N PHE A 757 7.20 -33.33 0.33
CA PHE A 757 7.17 -31.98 0.88
C PHE A 757 7.90 -31.88 2.23
N GLU A 758 7.83 -32.91 3.08
CA GLU A 758 8.58 -32.96 4.34
C GLU A 758 10.07 -33.00 4.07
N VAL A 759 10.47 -33.82 3.08
CA VAL A 759 11.86 -33.88 2.61
C VAL A 759 12.28 -32.52 2.05
N ALA A 760 11.46 -31.88 1.22
CA ALA A 760 11.74 -30.56 0.69
C ALA A 760 11.91 -29.53 1.82
N LEU A 761 11.03 -29.52 2.83
CA LEU A 761 11.08 -28.62 3.98
C LEU A 761 12.35 -28.82 4.80
N GLY A 762 12.70 -30.05 5.16
CA GLY A 762 13.88 -30.34 5.99
C GLY A 762 15.20 -30.19 5.23
N LEU A 763 15.29 -30.82 4.05
CA LEU A 763 16.56 -30.91 3.31
C LEU A 763 16.98 -29.56 2.72
N SER A 764 16.03 -28.74 2.23
CA SER A 764 16.37 -27.40 1.74
C SER A 764 16.94 -26.50 2.85
N ALA A 765 16.40 -26.55 4.08
CA ALA A 765 16.98 -25.84 5.23
C ALA A 765 18.39 -26.33 5.54
N LEU A 766 18.59 -27.65 5.62
CA LEU A 766 19.88 -28.25 5.95
C LEU A 766 20.96 -27.89 4.92
N LEU A 767 20.63 -27.91 3.63
CA LEU A 767 21.56 -27.55 2.56
C LEU A 767 21.80 -26.04 2.47
N TYR A 768 20.80 -25.22 2.76
CA TYR A 768 20.92 -23.77 2.66
C TYR A 768 21.87 -23.18 3.69
N LEU A 769 21.90 -23.71 4.92
CA LEU A 769 22.79 -23.25 6.00
C LEU A 769 24.27 -23.18 5.58
N PRO A 770 24.95 -24.27 5.16
CA PRO A 770 26.36 -24.21 4.77
C PRO A 770 26.57 -23.40 3.50
N LEU A 771 25.70 -23.53 2.48
CA LEU A 771 25.83 -22.82 1.21
C LEU A 771 25.76 -21.29 1.40
N ARG A 772 24.84 -20.84 2.26
CA ARG A 772 24.67 -19.42 2.56
C ARG A 772 25.79 -18.90 3.46
N ALA A 773 26.29 -19.70 4.40
CA ALA A 773 27.45 -19.32 5.22
C ALA A 773 28.71 -19.07 4.36
N VAL A 774 28.95 -19.93 3.36
CA VAL A 774 30.04 -19.75 2.39
C VAL A 774 29.85 -18.48 1.56
N GLU A 775 28.64 -18.24 1.04
CA GLU A 775 28.35 -17.03 0.27
C GLU A 775 28.58 -15.75 1.08
N VAL A 776 28.11 -15.72 2.33
CA VAL A 776 28.30 -14.57 3.24
C VAL A 776 29.79 -14.37 3.56
N HIS A 777 30.54 -15.45 3.78
CA HIS A 777 31.98 -15.38 3.99
C HIS A 777 32.72 -14.81 2.77
N MET A 778 32.38 -15.26 1.56
CA MET A 778 32.98 -14.78 0.32
C MET A 778 32.62 -13.33 0.00
N ARG A 779 31.35 -12.93 0.20
CA ARG A 779 30.87 -11.58 -0.13
C ARG A 779 31.12 -10.55 0.99
N LYS A 780 31.42 -11.01 2.22
CA LYS A 780 31.55 -10.18 3.44
C LYS A 780 30.33 -9.28 3.73
N ARG A 781 29.17 -9.63 3.18
CA ARG A 781 27.90 -8.91 3.31
C ARG A 781 26.73 -9.86 3.09
N LEU A 782 25.57 -9.52 3.67
CA LEU A 782 24.33 -10.29 3.54
C LEU A 782 23.68 -10.10 2.17
#